data_AF-A0A7X2LLQ9-F1
#
_entry.id   AF-A0A7X2LLQ9-F1
#
_cell.length_a   1.000
_cell.length_b   1.000
_cell.length_c   1.000
_cell.angle_alpha   90.00
_cell.angle_beta   90.00
_cell.angle_gamma   90.00
#
_symmetry.space_group_name_H-M   'P 1'
#
loop_
_entity.id
_entity.type
_entity.pdbx_description
1 polymer ?
#
loop_
_entity_poly.entity_id
_entity_poly.type
_entity_poly.pdbx_seq_one_letter_code
_entity_poly.pdbx_strand_id
1 'polypeptide(L)'
;MATSTGTISTSAGPLDVSTLVNQLIAVESKSKLTPLKTKESGFNTLISAYGSLKNALSSYQSALKTMTAASFSAQKTTVANAGTGTNLTTDPFTADANSDDSTKVLAQKLKSGGYASGTTFNAGDSIAIKVGTNPPTFITLQANATLAGVRDAINASKAGVTASIVTDGSGDHLVMESNTGGTANTIKVTANNSLSGLSYDPTVAGSVTQIQAPRDATKAAAGKYSIGVSQLAQAVKVSSAGIAPGTTFDNGVLAIKTGNGSTTLIQPKTNTLAGVRDAINASDAGVNAAIVSDGTNDHLVLTAKDSGAANNLRVSGTGNFSVFNFDPSGTVTTTGVATNQTYASGSLALQVGNKSFTITPTDLDGSGAIGLNDVMKAINDANTGVTASISNDGSKDHLVLTPTGTDAIKLVGSNDYADLSGSSMGQLAKAQDAKLTIDGVAVTSTSNKVSNAISGVTLNLAKVTTSADNFTLSIANDTSGLSTAANTFVTAYNNLAKAITNLTKQTPSTTKGQASTGSPLAAESSVLNMMTQIRSTMLGALGDDGGMNLSQVGIAFQKDGTLALDAAKLTTAGNKDFDAVSKLFTGTSGVVPKLQKVLDGILSDSGTLASKTKGLQDSLKIVTDQQTAANARLQNLKDNYTNQFNRLNITLATMQSRQSYLTQQLAKLSKSS
;
A
#
# COMPACT_ATOMS: atom_id res chain seq x y z
N MET A 1 -19.75 78.17 13.66
CA MET A 1 -19.44 79.17 12.63
C MET A 1 -18.16 79.86 13.03
N ALA A 2 -17.02 79.50 12.41
CA ALA A 2 -15.81 80.29 12.51
C ALA A 2 -15.90 81.37 11.44
N THR A 3 -15.93 82.63 11.86
CA THR A 3 -16.01 83.80 10.98
C THR A 3 -14.74 83.89 10.14
N SER A 4 -14.87 83.68 8.83
CA SER A 4 -13.83 83.95 7.84
C SER A 4 -13.50 85.44 7.86
N THR A 5 -12.32 85.79 8.33
CA THR A 5 -11.76 87.16 8.28
C THR A 5 -10.83 87.35 7.08
N GLY A 6 -11.08 86.64 5.98
CA GLY A 6 -10.36 86.85 4.73
C GLY A 6 -10.65 88.24 4.17
N THR A 7 -9.66 89.13 4.24
CA THR A 7 -9.67 90.40 3.49
C THR A 7 -9.66 90.07 2.00
N ILE A 8 -10.74 90.46 1.29
CA ILE A 8 -10.74 90.44 -0.17
C ILE A 8 -9.81 91.56 -0.62
N SER A 9 -8.55 91.22 -0.89
CA SER A 9 -7.63 92.12 -1.58
C SER A 9 -8.19 92.39 -2.98
N THR A 10 -8.46 93.65 -3.29
CA THR A 10 -8.90 94.11 -4.62
C THR A 10 -7.76 94.10 -5.66
N SER A 11 -6.59 93.56 -5.30
CA SER A 11 -5.44 93.33 -6.18
C SER A 11 -5.21 91.83 -6.45
N ALA A 12 -6.27 91.03 -6.54
CA ALA A 12 -6.13 89.63 -6.92
C ALA A 12 -5.85 89.53 -8.44
N GLY A 13 -4.65 89.06 -8.79
CA GLY A 13 -4.40 88.46 -10.10
C GLY A 13 -5.30 87.24 -10.35
N PRO A 14 -5.10 86.51 -11.47
CA PRO A 14 -5.93 85.34 -11.79
C PRO A 14 -5.98 84.37 -10.59
N LEU A 15 -7.19 83.92 -10.22
CA LEU A 15 -7.34 82.92 -9.15
C LEU A 15 -6.54 81.65 -9.51
N ASP A 16 -5.75 81.11 -8.58
CA ASP A 16 -5.12 79.80 -8.74
C ASP A 16 -6.17 78.70 -8.52
N VAL A 17 -6.94 78.46 -9.58
CA VAL A 17 -8.03 77.48 -9.62
C VAL A 17 -7.51 76.07 -9.30
N SER A 18 -6.29 75.73 -9.71
CA SER A 18 -5.71 74.41 -9.50
C SER A 18 -5.51 74.13 -8.00
N THR A 19 -4.85 75.05 -7.30
CA THR A 19 -4.57 74.88 -5.86
C THR A 19 -5.85 74.85 -5.03
N LEU A 20 -6.81 75.75 -5.30
CA LEU A 20 -8.06 75.82 -4.54
C LEU A 20 -8.93 74.58 -4.73
N VAL A 21 -9.09 74.13 -5.99
CA VAL A 21 -9.86 72.91 -6.28
C VAL A 21 -9.21 71.69 -5.64
N ASN A 22 -7.88 71.55 -5.71
CA ASN A 22 -7.17 70.44 -5.09
C ASN A 22 -7.35 70.42 -3.56
N GLN A 23 -7.31 71.57 -2.88
CA GLN A 23 -7.56 71.67 -1.45
C GLN A 23 -9.00 71.27 -1.06
N LEU A 24 -10.00 71.75 -1.81
CA LEU A 24 -11.40 71.40 -1.57
C LEU A 24 -11.67 69.90 -1.77
N ILE A 25 -11.13 69.33 -2.85
CA ILE A 25 -11.25 67.90 -3.13
C ILE A 25 -10.50 67.06 -2.10
N ALA A 26 -9.36 67.51 -1.58
CA ALA A 26 -8.63 66.80 -0.53
C ALA A 26 -9.45 66.68 0.77
N VAL A 27 -10.16 67.73 1.17
CA VAL A 27 -11.05 67.70 2.35
C VAL A 27 -12.24 66.77 2.12
N GLU A 28 -12.91 66.88 0.97
CA GLU A 28 -14.06 66.03 0.65
C GLU A 28 -13.63 64.56 0.56
N SER A 29 -12.53 64.28 -0.12
CA SER A 29 -11.90 62.96 -0.24
C SER A 29 -11.62 62.34 1.14
N LYS A 30 -10.99 63.10 2.05
CA LYS A 30 -10.72 62.64 3.42
C LYS A 30 -12.02 62.29 4.17
N SER A 31 -13.07 63.09 4.02
CA SER A 31 -14.34 62.82 4.72
C SER A 31 -15.06 61.57 4.21
N LYS A 32 -14.98 61.28 2.91
CA LYS A 32 -15.76 60.19 2.28
C LYS A 32 -14.98 58.89 2.16
N LEU A 33 -13.70 58.94 1.80
CA LEU A 33 -12.90 57.75 1.52
C LEU A 33 -12.24 57.17 2.77
N THR A 34 -11.85 57.99 3.75
CA THR A 34 -11.17 57.48 4.96
C THR A 34 -12.00 56.44 5.71
N PRO A 35 -13.31 56.64 5.99
CA PRO A 35 -14.12 55.61 6.65
C PRO A 35 -14.26 54.31 5.85
N LEU A 36 -14.34 54.42 4.51
CA LEU A 36 -14.45 53.25 3.62
C LEU A 36 -13.13 52.46 3.58
N LYS A 37 -11.98 53.15 3.45
CA LYS A 37 -10.65 52.52 3.53
C LYS A 37 -10.42 51.84 4.87
N THR A 38 -10.88 52.44 5.97
CA THR A 38 -10.80 51.81 7.29
C THR A 38 -11.63 50.52 7.35
N LYS A 39 -12.85 50.52 6.79
CA LYS A 39 -13.67 49.30 6.70
C LYS A 39 -13.03 48.22 5.82
N GLU A 40 -12.50 48.61 4.65
CA GLU A 40 -11.78 47.71 3.74
C GLU A 40 -10.60 47.02 4.45
N SER A 41 -9.76 47.80 5.13
CA SER A 41 -8.64 47.29 5.91
C SER A 41 -9.10 46.35 7.03
N GLY A 42 -10.19 46.70 7.71
CA GLY A 42 -10.81 45.85 8.73
C GLY A 42 -11.27 44.49 8.18
N PHE A 43 -11.99 44.49 7.04
CA PHE A 43 -12.44 43.25 6.40
C PHE A 43 -11.26 42.40 5.89
N ASN A 44 -10.24 43.01 5.27
CA ASN A 44 -9.03 42.29 4.86
C ASN A 44 -8.29 41.64 6.04
N THR A 45 -8.21 42.36 7.16
CA THR A 45 -7.61 41.84 8.40
C THR A 45 -8.41 40.65 8.95
N LEU A 46 -9.75 40.74 8.97
CA LEU A 46 -10.62 39.64 9.38
C LEU A 46 -10.51 38.43 8.45
N ILE A 47 -10.54 38.62 7.13
CA ILE A 47 -10.39 37.55 6.14
C ILE A 47 -9.06 36.81 6.35
N SER A 48 -7.96 37.56 6.52
CA SER A 48 -6.64 36.98 6.77
C SER A 48 -6.60 36.19 8.08
N ALA A 49 -7.22 36.72 9.14
CA ALA A 49 -7.30 36.05 10.43
C ALA A 49 -8.15 34.77 10.39
N TYR A 50 -9.27 34.77 9.65
CA TYR A 50 -10.08 33.58 9.38
C TYR A 50 -9.33 32.56 8.52
N GLY A 51 -8.47 33.01 7.58
CA GLY A 51 -7.54 32.15 6.85
C GLY A 51 -6.52 31.46 7.76
N SER A 52 -5.92 32.21 8.70
CA SER A 52 -5.04 31.65 9.73
C SER A 52 -5.75 30.64 10.63
N LEU A 53 -7.01 30.93 11.03
CA LEU A 53 -7.84 30.00 11.79
C LEU A 53 -8.13 28.71 11.00
N LYS A 54 -8.46 28.83 9.70
CA LYS A 54 -8.66 27.69 8.80
C LYS A 54 -7.41 26.81 8.78
N ASN A 55 -6.24 27.41 8.58
CA ASN A 55 -4.98 26.68 8.54
C ASN A 55 -4.69 25.96 9.86
N ALA A 56 -4.95 26.59 11.01
CA ALA A 56 -4.78 25.97 12.32
C ALA A 56 -5.73 24.77 12.53
N LEU A 57 -7.01 24.92 12.18
CA LEU A 57 -8.00 23.85 12.25
C LEU A 57 -7.69 22.70 11.28
N SER A 58 -7.31 23.00 10.04
CA SER A 58 -6.90 21.99 9.06
C SER A 58 -5.65 21.23 9.49
N SER A 59 -4.69 21.91 10.12
CA SER A 59 -3.49 21.27 10.68
C SER A 59 -3.86 20.31 11.81
N TYR A 60 -4.77 20.72 12.70
CA TYR A 60 -5.29 19.86 13.76
C TYR A 60 -6.06 18.65 13.20
N GLN A 61 -6.95 18.86 12.22
CA GLN A 61 -7.68 17.80 11.54
C GLN A 61 -6.73 16.80 10.86
N SER A 62 -5.67 17.30 10.22
CA SER A 62 -4.67 16.45 9.57
C SER A 62 -3.92 15.61 10.60
N ALA A 63 -3.49 16.20 11.71
CA ALA A 63 -2.88 15.47 12.82
C ALA A 63 -3.81 14.36 13.33
N LEU A 64 -5.10 14.66 13.55
CA LEU A 64 -6.08 13.66 13.96
C LEU A 64 -6.31 12.56 12.91
N LYS A 65 -6.24 12.85 11.61
CA LYS A 65 -6.38 11.83 10.55
C LYS A 65 -5.25 10.80 10.54
N THR A 66 -4.06 11.19 10.95
CA THR A 66 -2.91 10.25 11.06
C THR A 66 -3.04 9.28 12.24
N MET A 67 -3.95 9.58 13.18
CA MET A 67 -4.13 8.80 14.41
C MET A 67 -5.12 7.66 14.16
N THR A 68 -4.59 6.46 13.96
CA THR A 68 -5.38 5.25 13.67
C THR A 68 -5.38 4.29 14.84
N ALA A 69 -6.24 3.27 14.82
CA ALA A 69 -6.23 2.21 15.84
C ALA A 69 -4.83 1.58 16.01
N ALA A 70 -4.07 1.42 14.92
CA ALA A 70 -2.70 0.90 14.96
C ALA A 70 -1.75 1.80 15.80
N SER A 71 -1.94 3.13 15.76
CA SER A 71 -1.16 4.09 16.58
C SER A 71 -1.37 3.89 18.09
N PHE A 72 -2.49 3.26 18.49
CA PHE A 72 -2.90 3.09 19.89
C PHE A 72 -2.97 1.63 20.34
N SER A 73 -2.70 0.66 19.45
CA SER A 73 -2.90 -0.77 19.73
C SER A 73 -1.68 -1.66 19.43
N ALA A 74 -0.50 -1.08 19.25
CA ALA A 74 0.70 -1.84 18.94
C ALA A 74 1.07 -2.80 20.08
N GLN A 75 1.41 -4.03 19.71
CA GLN A 75 2.13 -4.95 20.57
C GLN A 75 3.58 -4.97 20.13
N LYS A 76 4.48 -5.06 21.10
CA LYS A 76 5.90 -5.19 20.84
C LYS A 76 6.29 -6.66 20.94
N THR A 77 7.00 -7.12 19.91
CA THR A 77 7.73 -8.38 19.95
C THR A 77 9.17 -8.10 20.36
N THR A 78 9.71 -8.97 21.18
CA THR A 78 11.15 -8.96 21.50
C THR A 78 11.66 -10.39 21.39
N VAL A 79 12.75 -10.57 20.68
CA VAL A 79 13.43 -11.86 20.56
C VAL A 79 14.69 -11.80 21.41
N ALA A 80 14.90 -12.82 22.24
CA ALA A 80 16.10 -12.95 23.06
C ALA A 80 16.63 -14.38 22.96
N ASN A 81 17.96 -14.54 22.87
CA ASN A 81 18.62 -15.84 22.95
C ASN A 81 19.11 -16.06 24.38
N ALA A 82 18.58 -17.07 25.06
CA ALA A 82 19.02 -17.51 26.39
C ALA A 82 19.92 -18.76 26.32
N GLY A 83 20.46 -19.07 25.14
CA GLY A 83 21.36 -20.19 24.92
C GLY A 83 22.67 -20.08 25.69
N THR A 84 23.38 -21.21 25.86
CA THR A 84 24.68 -21.26 26.53
C THR A 84 25.72 -21.85 25.57
N GLY A 85 26.80 -21.11 25.28
CA GLY A 85 27.85 -21.55 24.36
C GLY A 85 28.66 -20.39 23.77
N THR A 86 29.68 -20.71 22.96
CA THR A 86 30.63 -19.74 22.39
C THR A 86 30.29 -19.27 20.97
N ASN A 87 29.21 -19.79 20.36
CA ASN A 87 28.77 -19.46 19.00
C ASN A 87 27.23 -19.38 18.93
N LEU A 88 26.62 -18.55 19.77
CA LEU A 88 25.18 -18.33 19.74
C LEU A 88 24.78 -17.60 18.45
N THR A 89 23.70 -18.06 17.84
CA THR A 89 23.13 -17.38 16.68
C THR A 89 22.60 -16.00 17.11
N THR A 90 22.70 -15.01 16.23
CA THR A 90 22.08 -13.70 16.41
C THR A 90 20.95 -13.51 15.40
N ASP A 91 19.81 -13.04 15.90
CA ASP A 91 18.61 -12.66 15.14
C ASP A 91 18.22 -13.65 14.01
N PRO A 92 17.99 -14.93 14.32
CA PRO A 92 17.61 -15.93 13.32
C PRO A 92 16.20 -15.71 12.77
N PHE A 93 15.37 -14.95 13.49
CA PHE A 93 14.06 -14.52 13.04
C PHE A 93 13.67 -13.18 13.68
N THR A 94 12.77 -12.48 13.03
CA THR A 94 11.98 -11.40 13.64
C THR A 94 10.52 -11.82 13.72
N ALA A 95 9.73 -11.11 14.52
CA ALA A 95 8.30 -11.37 14.63
C ALA A 95 7.55 -10.05 14.51
N ASP A 96 6.58 -9.99 13.61
CA ASP A 96 5.66 -8.86 13.53
C ASP A 96 4.34 -9.29 14.17
N ALA A 97 3.95 -8.61 15.25
CA ALA A 97 2.68 -8.87 15.94
C ALA A 97 1.59 -7.93 15.43
N ASN A 98 0.48 -8.51 14.97
CA ASN A 98 -0.74 -7.82 14.54
C ASN A 98 -0.52 -6.74 13.47
N SER A 99 0.59 -6.82 12.73
CA SER A 99 0.95 -5.90 11.65
C SER A 99 0.13 -6.14 10.38
N ASP A 100 -0.38 -7.36 10.20
CA ASP A 100 -1.17 -7.79 9.06
C ASP A 100 -2.54 -8.30 9.52
N ASP A 101 -3.61 -7.69 9.02
CA ASP A 101 -4.99 -8.08 9.31
C ASP A 101 -5.29 -9.52 8.86
N SER A 102 -4.58 -10.06 7.86
CA SER A 102 -4.71 -11.45 7.41
C SER A 102 -4.28 -12.48 8.46
N THR A 103 -3.43 -12.07 9.42
CA THR A 103 -3.00 -12.91 10.55
C THR A 103 -3.89 -12.80 11.78
N LYS A 104 -4.79 -11.80 11.80
CA LYS A 104 -5.68 -11.56 12.93
C LYS A 104 -6.82 -12.55 12.93
N VAL A 105 -7.30 -12.96 11.76
CA VAL A 105 -8.43 -13.87 11.61
C VAL A 105 -8.14 -14.86 10.50
N LEU A 106 -8.11 -16.16 10.80
CA LEU A 106 -7.96 -17.18 9.77
C LEU A 106 -9.33 -17.77 9.42
N ALA A 107 -9.60 -17.84 8.13
CA ALA A 107 -10.71 -18.60 7.57
C ALA A 107 -10.39 -20.10 7.58
N GLN A 108 -11.42 -20.92 7.76
CA GLN A 108 -11.27 -22.35 7.53
C GLN A 108 -11.06 -22.60 6.04
N LYS A 109 -10.11 -23.49 5.71
CA LYS A 109 -9.89 -23.98 4.36
C LYS A 109 -9.99 -25.50 4.33
N LEU A 110 -10.80 -26.00 3.41
CA LEU A 110 -11.05 -27.42 3.17
C LEU A 110 -10.50 -27.81 1.80
N LYS A 111 -9.96 -29.03 1.67
CA LYS A 111 -9.53 -29.63 0.40
C LYS A 111 -10.19 -30.99 0.22
N SER A 112 -10.85 -31.22 -0.92
CA SER A 112 -11.44 -32.52 -1.24
C SER A 112 -10.39 -33.61 -1.53
N GLY A 113 -10.84 -34.86 -1.60
CA GLY A 113 -10.09 -35.92 -2.28
C GLY A 113 -9.83 -35.58 -3.76
N GLY A 114 -8.91 -36.32 -4.39
CA GLY A 114 -8.55 -36.13 -5.79
C GLY A 114 -9.57 -36.75 -6.73
N TYR A 115 -9.97 -36.00 -7.76
CA TYR A 115 -10.80 -36.47 -8.86
C TYR A 115 -9.97 -36.55 -10.13
N ALA A 116 -10.16 -37.59 -10.95
CA ALA A 116 -9.50 -37.64 -12.25
C ALA A 116 -9.92 -36.42 -13.10
N SER A 117 -8.98 -35.85 -13.87
CA SER A 117 -9.31 -34.67 -14.67
C SER A 117 -10.40 -34.99 -15.69
N GLY A 118 -11.38 -34.11 -15.80
CA GLY A 118 -12.57 -34.31 -16.64
C GLY A 118 -13.68 -35.14 -15.99
N THR A 119 -13.55 -35.55 -14.71
CA THR A 119 -14.68 -36.17 -13.97
C THR A 119 -15.92 -35.27 -14.04
N THR A 120 -17.04 -35.86 -14.48
CA THR A 120 -18.33 -35.17 -14.60
C THR A 120 -19.27 -35.51 -13.46
N PHE A 121 -19.92 -34.50 -12.91
CA PHE A 121 -20.98 -34.56 -11.92
C PHE A 121 -22.34 -34.32 -12.60
N ASN A 122 -23.37 -35.00 -12.14
CA ASN A 122 -24.66 -35.06 -12.84
C ASN A 122 -25.54 -33.82 -12.57
N ALA A 123 -26.34 -33.43 -13.56
CA ALA A 123 -27.42 -32.47 -13.37
C ALA A 123 -28.42 -32.98 -12.31
N GLY A 124 -28.88 -32.08 -11.45
CA GLY A 124 -29.77 -32.41 -10.32
C GLY A 124 -29.06 -32.80 -9.03
N ASP A 125 -27.75 -33.04 -9.05
CA ASP A 125 -26.98 -33.24 -7.83
C ASP A 125 -26.82 -31.92 -7.07
N SER A 126 -26.83 -32.01 -5.74
CA SER A 126 -26.89 -30.85 -4.85
C SER A 126 -25.78 -30.87 -3.81
N ILE A 127 -25.29 -29.68 -3.49
CA ILE A 127 -24.37 -29.40 -2.39
C ILE A 127 -24.99 -28.31 -1.51
N ALA A 128 -25.04 -28.56 -0.20
CA ALA A 128 -25.47 -27.63 0.82
C ALA A 128 -24.26 -27.19 1.64
N ILE A 129 -23.99 -25.89 1.66
CA ILE A 129 -22.84 -25.30 2.36
C ILE A 129 -23.38 -24.44 3.50
N LYS A 130 -22.93 -24.75 4.71
CA LYS A 130 -23.24 -23.98 5.92
C LYS A 130 -21.96 -23.37 6.47
N VAL A 131 -21.95 -22.06 6.70
CA VAL A 131 -20.82 -21.35 7.35
C VAL A 131 -21.28 -20.82 8.70
N GLY A 132 -20.68 -21.33 9.77
CA GLY A 132 -20.97 -20.95 11.15
C GLY A 132 -22.43 -21.18 11.55
N THR A 133 -23.07 -20.14 12.08
CA THR A 133 -24.47 -20.16 12.48
C THR A 133 -25.44 -19.80 11.35
N ASN A 134 -24.93 -19.40 10.17
CA ASN A 134 -25.78 -19.04 9.04
C ASN A 134 -26.61 -20.24 8.55
N PRO A 135 -27.81 -20.00 7.98
CA PRO A 135 -28.58 -21.05 7.33
C PRO A 135 -27.79 -21.65 6.14
N PRO A 136 -27.93 -22.96 5.86
CA PRO A 136 -27.26 -23.59 4.73
C PRO A 136 -27.73 -23.01 3.39
N THR A 137 -26.78 -22.74 2.51
CA THR A 137 -27.03 -22.36 1.11
C THR A 137 -27.02 -23.61 0.25
N PHE A 138 -28.10 -23.85 -0.50
CA PHE A 138 -28.25 -25.00 -1.38
C PHE A 138 -27.89 -24.62 -2.81
N ILE A 139 -26.98 -25.39 -3.41
CA ILE A 139 -26.58 -25.27 -4.82
C ILE A 139 -26.95 -26.58 -5.51
N THR A 140 -27.70 -26.50 -6.61
CA THR A 140 -28.06 -27.66 -7.44
C THR A 140 -27.52 -27.46 -8.84
N LEU A 141 -26.81 -28.46 -9.36
CA LEU A 141 -26.25 -28.40 -10.72
C LEU A 141 -27.38 -28.41 -11.75
N GLN A 142 -27.40 -27.38 -12.62
CA GLN A 142 -28.42 -27.24 -13.65
C GLN A 142 -28.14 -28.10 -14.89
N ALA A 143 -26.88 -28.52 -15.07
CA ALA A 143 -26.41 -29.38 -16.15
C ALA A 143 -25.25 -30.23 -15.64
N ASN A 144 -24.87 -31.26 -16.39
CA ASN A 144 -23.67 -32.02 -16.10
C ASN A 144 -22.46 -31.08 -16.08
N ALA A 145 -21.64 -31.17 -15.04
CA ALA A 145 -20.56 -30.22 -14.79
C ALA A 145 -19.26 -30.95 -14.43
N THR A 146 -18.12 -30.42 -14.85
CA THR A 146 -16.83 -30.85 -14.30
C THR A 146 -16.62 -30.22 -12.92
N LEU A 147 -15.53 -30.56 -12.22
CA LEU A 147 -15.19 -29.91 -10.95
C LEU A 147 -15.05 -28.38 -11.10
N ALA A 148 -14.62 -27.89 -12.27
CA ALA A 148 -14.62 -26.47 -12.61
C ALA A 148 -16.02 -25.87 -12.61
N GLY A 149 -17.01 -26.57 -13.19
CA GLY A 149 -18.41 -26.14 -13.13
C GLY A 149 -18.98 -26.18 -11.71
N VAL A 150 -18.58 -27.15 -10.88
CA VAL A 150 -18.96 -27.19 -9.44
C VAL A 150 -18.38 -25.98 -8.70
N ARG A 151 -17.09 -25.67 -8.89
CA ARG A 151 -16.44 -24.47 -8.35
C ARG A 151 -17.19 -23.21 -8.74
N ASP A 152 -17.53 -23.06 -10.02
CA ASP A 152 -18.20 -21.87 -10.54
C ASP A 152 -19.61 -21.73 -9.96
N ALA A 153 -20.35 -22.83 -9.81
CA ALA A 153 -21.67 -22.85 -9.16
C ALA A 153 -21.59 -22.44 -7.67
N ILE A 154 -20.56 -22.90 -6.94
CA ILE A 154 -20.34 -22.49 -5.54
C ILE A 154 -20.05 -20.99 -5.47
N ASN A 155 -19.12 -20.48 -6.29
CA ASN A 155 -18.73 -19.07 -6.29
C ASN A 155 -19.90 -18.14 -6.69
N ALA A 156 -20.73 -18.56 -7.64
CA ALA A 156 -21.91 -17.82 -8.05
C ALA A 156 -23.00 -17.75 -6.98
N SER A 157 -23.12 -18.78 -6.13
CA SER A 157 -24.17 -18.85 -5.09
C SER A 157 -23.94 -17.92 -3.90
N LYS A 158 -22.72 -17.38 -3.74
CA LYS A 158 -22.33 -16.55 -2.59
C LYS A 158 -22.60 -17.24 -1.23
N ALA A 159 -22.41 -18.56 -1.16
CA ALA A 159 -22.66 -19.40 0.03
C ALA A 159 -21.75 -19.12 1.26
N GLY A 160 -21.09 -17.96 1.32
CA GLY A 160 -20.14 -17.61 2.38
C GLY A 160 -18.75 -18.24 2.23
N VAL A 161 -18.48 -18.92 1.11
CA VAL A 161 -17.16 -19.49 0.78
C VAL A 161 -16.69 -19.04 -0.60
N THR A 162 -15.39 -19.14 -0.83
CA THR A 162 -14.74 -19.07 -2.15
C THR A 162 -14.17 -20.44 -2.49
N ALA A 163 -14.50 -20.94 -3.67
CA ALA A 163 -14.02 -22.21 -4.21
C ALA A 163 -12.93 -21.99 -5.26
N SER A 164 -11.91 -22.83 -5.23
CA SER A 164 -10.81 -22.90 -6.21
C SER A 164 -10.45 -24.35 -6.50
N ILE A 165 -9.66 -24.60 -7.55
CA ILE A 165 -9.18 -25.94 -7.89
C ILE A 165 -7.66 -25.95 -7.81
N VAL A 166 -7.14 -27.00 -7.18
CA VAL A 166 -5.70 -27.31 -7.17
C VAL A 166 -5.55 -28.72 -7.71
N THR A 167 -4.61 -28.92 -8.62
CA THR A 167 -4.32 -30.23 -9.22
C THR A 167 -3.00 -30.76 -8.67
N ASP A 168 -2.97 -32.01 -8.20
CA ASP A 168 -1.74 -32.70 -7.81
C ASP A 168 -1.68 -34.12 -8.40
N GLY A 169 -0.68 -34.93 -8.00
CA GLY A 169 -0.49 -36.28 -8.52
C GLY A 169 -1.66 -37.25 -8.27
N SER A 170 -2.59 -36.91 -7.38
CA SER A 170 -3.80 -37.67 -7.10
C SER A 170 -5.05 -37.17 -7.84
N GLY A 171 -4.95 -36.08 -8.61
CA GLY A 171 -6.03 -35.52 -9.43
C GLY A 171 -6.36 -34.06 -9.12
N ASP A 172 -7.54 -33.62 -9.58
CA ASP A 172 -8.12 -32.30 -9.33
C ASP A 172 -8.81 -32.29 -7.96
N HIS A 173 -8.52 -31.27 -7.14
CA HIS A 173 -9.11 -31.07 -5.82
C HIS A 173 -9.89 -29.77 -5.76
N LEU A 174 -11.06 -29.81 -5.16
CA LEU A 174 -11.82 -28.62 -4.80
C LEU A 174 -11.32 -28.08 -3.47
N VAL A 175 -10.88 -26.83 -3.46
CA VAL A 175 -10.49 -26.10 -2.25
C VAL A 175 -11.56 -25.07 -1.94
N MET A 176 -12.16 -25.17 -0.75
CA MET A 176 -13.17 -24.22 -0.27
C MET A 176 -12.63 -23.44 0.92
N GLU A 177 -12.69 -22.12 0.85
CA GLU A 177 -12.25 -21.18 1.89
C GLU A 177 -13.42 -20.34 2.37
N SER A 178 -13.58 -20.19 3.69
CA SER A 178 -14.61 -19.29 4.24
C SER A 178 -14.28 -17.85 3.88
N ASN A 179 -15.28 -17.08 3.43
CA ASN A 179 -15.11 -15.65 3.15
C ASN A 179 -14.95 -14.81 4.43
N THR A 180 -15.17 -15.42 5.60
CA THR A 180 -15.02 -14.78 6.90
C THR A 180 -14.19 -15.67 7.82
N GLY A 181 -13.11 -15.12 8.37
CA GLY A 181 -12.31 -15.81 9.38
C GLY A 181 -13.03 -15.90 10.73
N GLY A 182 -12.55 -16.77 11.62
CA GLY A 182 -13.05 -16.88 12.99
C GLY A 182 -13.52 -18.28 13.32
N THR A 183 -13.30 -18.73 14.56
CA THR A 183 -13.69 -20.07 15.02
C THR A 183 -15.19 -20.31 14.90
N ALA A 184 -15.98 -19.23 14.94
CA ALA A 184 -17.42 -19.27 14.70
C ALA A 184 -17.79 -19.56 13.22
N ASN A 185 -16.90 -19.32 12.26
CA ASN A 185 -17.17 -19.40 10.82
C ASN A 185 -16.66 -20.70 10.19
N THR A 186 -17.00 -21.83 10.83
CA THR A 186 -16.69 -23.17 10.31
C THR A 186 -17.62 -23.55 9.15
N ILE A 187 -17.06 -24.19 8.13
CA ILE A 187 -17.73 -24.74 6.96
C ILE A 187 -18.18 -26.16 7.30
N LYS A 188 -19.46 -26.45 7.07
CA LYS A 188 -20.02 -27.80 6.97
C LYS A 188 -20.62 -27.98 5.58
N VAL A 189 -20.29 -29.10 4.93
CA VAL A 189 -20.74 -29.40 3.58
C VAL A 189 -21.53 -30.71 3.58
N THR A 190 -22.72 -30.68 3.01
CA THR A 190 -23.51 -31.89 2.76
C THR A 190 -23.80 -31.99 1.28
N ALA A 191 -23.36 -33.07 0.65
CA ALA A 191 -23.56 -33.28 -0.78
C ALA A 191 -24.16 -34.67 -1.03
N ASN A 192 -24.90 -34.82 -2.12
CA ASN A 192 -25.54 -36.09 -2.50
C ASN A 192 -24.93 -36.68 -3.78
N ASN A 193 -25.31 -37.93 -4.07
CA ASN A 193 -25.06 -38.61 -5.35
C ASN A 193 -23.58 -38.52 -5.79
N SER A 194 -23.30 -38.02 -7.01
CA SER A 194 -21.93 -37.91 -7.54
C SER A 194 -21.08 -36.86 -6.81
N LEU A 195 -21.71 -35.91 -6.10
CA LEU A 195 -21.03 -34.91 -5.28
C LEU A 195 -20.74 -35.38 -3.85
N SER A 196 -21.19 -36.58 -3.44
CA SER A 196 -21.09 -37.07 -2.06
C SER A 196 -19.67 -37.01 -1.47
N GLY A 197 -18.64 -37.21 -2.29
CA GLY A 197 -17.22 -37.10 -1.92
C GLY A 197 -16.74 -35.68 -1.56
N LEU A 198 -17.59 -34.66 -1.72
CA LEU A 198 -17.36 -33.28 -1.27
C LEU A 198 -17.97 -32.99 0.11
N SER A 199 -18.67 -33.95 0.71
CA SER A 199 -19.24 -33.77 2.05
C SER A 199 -18.14 -33.61 3.10
N TYR A 200 -18.36 -32.70 4.04
CA TYR A 200 -17.46 -32.45 5.16
C TYR A 200 -18.27 -32.16 6.42
N ASP A 201 -18.05 -33.00 7.42
CA ASP A 201 -18.51 -32.78 8.79
C ASP A 201 -17.30 -33.04 9.71
N PRO A 202 -16.87 -32.08 10.56
CA PRO A 202 -15.73 -32.28 11.45
C PRO A 202 -15.92 -33.43 12.44
N THR A 203 -17.14 -33.91 12.65
CA THR A 203 -17.45 -35.04 13.53
C THR A 203 -17.41 -36.41 12.84
N VAL A 204 -17.24 -36.45 11.51
CA VAL A 204 -17.28 -37.68 10.71
C VAL A 204 -16.05 -37.73 9.78
N ALA A 205 -15.31 -38.83 9.80
CA ALA A 205 -14.19 -39.03 8.88
C ALA A 205 -14.71 -39.10 7.43
N GLY A 206 -14.06 -38.36 6.52
CA GLY A 206 -14.44 -38.29 5.10
C GLY A 206 -13.26 -37.97 4.18
N SER A 207 -13.52 -37.90 2.89
CA SER A 207 -12.52 -37.60 1.84
C SER A 207 -12.06 -36.13 1.83
N VAL A 208 -12.82 -35.23 2.45
CA VAL A 208 -12.46 -33.81 2.57
C VAL A 208 -11.64 -33.59 3.84
N THR A 209 -10.50 -32.92 3.70
CA THR A 209 -9.57 -32.62 4.80
C THR A 209 -9.55 -31.12 5.11
N GLN A 210 -9.45 -30.78 6.38
CA GLN A 210 -9.19 -29.39 6.80
C GLN A 210 -7.70 -29.10 6.64
N ILE A 211 -7.37 -28.23 5.70
CA ILE A 211 -5.98 -27.80 5.42
C ILE A 211 -5.63 -26.48 6.11
N GLN A 212 -6.62 -25.73 6.60
CA GLN A 212 -6.44 -24.58 7.48
C GLN A 212 -7.60 -24.54 8.48
N ALA A 213 -7.27 -24.53 9.78
CA ALA A 213 -8.28 -24.33 10.83
C ALA A 213 -8.66 -22.84 10.92
N PRO A 214 -9.94 -22.52 11.20
CA PRO A 214 -10.34 -21.14 11.46
C PRO A 214 -9.78 -20.66 12.81
N ARG A 215 -9.45 -19.38 12.90
CA ARG A 215 -9.04 -18.72 14.16
C ARG A 215 -9.74 -17.39 14.31
N ASP A 216 -10.20 -17.07 15.52
CA ASP A 216 -10.80 -15.77 15.85
C ASP A 216 -9.81 -14.63 15.75
N ALA A 217 -10.37 -13.43 15.54
CA ALA A 217 -9.77 -12.10 15.67
C ALA A 217 -9.15 -11.89 17.05
N THR A 218 -8.09 -12.63 17.33
CA THR A 218 -7.37 -12.56 18.60
C THR A 218 -6.07 -11.83 18.29
N LYS A 219 -5.91 -10.66 18.92
CA LYS A 219 -4.58 -10.05 19.08
C LYS A 219 -3.65 -11.13 19.59
N ALA A 220 -2.41 -11.18 19.11
CA ALA A 220 -1.42 -12.10 19.65
C ALA A 220 -1.44 -12.03 21.19
N ALA A 221 -1.63 -13.19 21.84
CA ALA A 221 -1.71 -13.22 23.28
C ALA A 221 -0.35 -12.81 23.86
N ALA A 222 -0.37 -11.87 24.80
CA ALA A 222 0.84 -11.53 25.54
C ALA A 222 1.39 -12.80 26.20
N GLY A 223 2.66 -13.09 25.96
CA GLY A 223 3.21 -14.41 26.26
C GLY A 223 4.64 -14.57 25.78
N LYS A 224 5.24 -15.70 26.17
CA LYS A 224 6.58 -16.10 25.76
C LYS A 224 6.48 -17.43 25.03
N TYR A 225 7.18 -17.54 23.91
CA TYR A 225 7.22 -18.73 23.07
C TYR A 225 8.68 -19.09 22.82
N SER A 226 9.07 -20.34 23.07
CA SER A 226 10.38 -20.86 22.67
C SER A 226 10.34 -21.23 21.20
N ILE A 227 11.28 -20.71 20.41
CA ILE A 227 11.31 -20.94 18.96
C ILE A 227 12.66 -21.50 18.54
N GLY A 228 12.63 -22.62 17.81
CA GLY A 228 13.80 -23.19 17.14
C GLY A 228 13.57 -23.25 15.63
N VAL A 229 14.55 -22.87 14.82
CA VAL A 229 14.48 -22.94 13.35
C VAL A 229 15.45 -24.00 12.86
N SER A 230 14.95 -25.13 12.38
CA SER A 230 15.81 -26.23 11.92
C SER A 230 16.08 -26.19 10.41
N GLN A 231 15.22 -25.53 9.64
CA GLN A 231 15.35 -25.43 8.19
C GLN A 231 14.66 -24.18 7.66
N LEU A 232 15.26 -23.52 6.67
CA LEU A 232 14.62 -22.45 5.89
C LEU A 232 13.94 -23.02 4.64
N ALA A 233 12.85 -22.38 4.24
CA ALA A 233 12.23 -22.62 2.95
C ALA A 233 13.18 -22.14 1.84
N GLN A 234 13.32 -22.94 0.78
CA GLN A 234 14.12 -22.59 -0.39
C GLN A 234 13.30 -22.77 -1.65
N ALA A 235 13.54 -21.88 -2.62
CA ALA A 235 13.00 -21.97 -3.97
C ALA A 235 13.95 -22.81 -4.85
N VAL A 236 13.39 -23.48 -5.85
CA VAL A 236 14.22 -24.19 -6.85
C VAL A 236 15.07 -23.20 -7.61
N LYS A 237 16.35 -23.52 -7.78
CA LYS A 237 17.26 -22.79 -8.67
C LYS A 237 17.97 -23.77 -9.58
N VAL A 238 17.94 -23.49 -10.88
CA VAL A 238 18.56 -24.33 -11.90
C VAL A 238 19.43 -23.50 -12.85
N SER A 239 20.43 -24.13 -13.45
CA SER A 239 21.35 -23.50 -14.41
C SER A 239 21.53 -24.39 -15.64
N SER A 240 21.49 -23.80 -16.83
CA SER A 240 21.78 -24.54 -18.06
C SER A 240 23.23 -25.01 -18.11
N ALA A 241 23.51 -25.97 -18.97
CA ALA A 241 24.86 -26.19 -19.46
C ALA A 241 25.41 -24.90 -20.11
N GLY A 242 26.73 -24.81 -20.25
CA GLY A 242 27.37 -23.65 -20.89
C GLY A 242 26.94 -23.48 -22.34
N ILE A 243 26.49 -22.28 -22.70
CA ILE A 243 26.09 -21.89 -24.05
C ILE A 243 27.11 -20.88 -24.56
N ALA A 244 27.70 -21.15 -25.73
CA ALA A 244 28.69 -20.24 -26.30
C ALA A 244 28.07 -18.85 -26.58
N PRO A 245 28.77 -17.75 -26.29
CA PRO A 245 28.27 -16.41 -26.58
C PRO A 245 27.89 -16.25 -28.06
N GLY A 246 26.74 -15.65 -28.32
CA GLY A 246 26.21 -15.46 -29.69
C GLY A 246 25.46 -16.67 -30.28
N THR A 247 25.34 -17.78 -29.54
CA THR A 247 24.47 -18.90 -29.95
C THR A 247 23.04 -18.41 -30.19
N THR A 248 22.45 -18.84 -31.31
CA THR A 248 21.05 -18.57 -31.66
C THR A 248 20.19 -19.83 -31.56
N PHE A 249 18.90 -19.66 -31.26
CA PHE A 249 17.92 -20.72 -31.08
C PHE A 249 16.86 -20.63 -32.18
N ASP A 250 16.49 -21.74 -32.80
CA ASP A 250 15.47 -21.78 -33.87
C ASP A 250 14.04 -21.62 -33.33
N ASN A 251 13.04 -21.78 -34.21
CA ASN A 251 11.61 -21.79 -33.86
C ASN A 251 11.25 -23.02 -33.01
N GLY A 252 11.35 -22.88 -31.68
CA GLY A 252 10.84 -23.86 -30.72
C GLY A 252 10.07 -23.20 -29.59
N VAL A 253 9.46 -24.01 -28.75
CA VAL A 253 8.65 -23.55 -27.61
C VAL A 253 9.31 -24.02 -26.32
N LEU A 254 9.38 -23.11 -25.35
CA LEU A 254 9.77 -23.44 -23.98
C LEU A 254 8.51 -23.52 -23.13
N ALA A 255 8.32 -24.64 -22.45
CA ALA A 255 7.26 -24.87 -21.49
C ALA A 255 7.85 -24.84 -20.08
N ILE A 256 7.31 -23.98 -19.21
CA ILE A 256 7.73 -23.88 -17.82
C ILE A 256 6.51 -24.16 -16.93
N LYS A 257 6.67 -25.06 -15.97
CA LYS A 257 5.69 -25.34 -14.92
C LYS A 257 6.35 -25.17 -13.56
N THR A 258 5.75 -24.34 -12.71
CA THR A 258 6.14 -24.17 -11.30
C THR A 258 5.07 -24.74 -10.38
N GLY A 259 5.51 -25.50 -9.39
CA GLY A 259 4.67 -26.24 -8.45
C GLY A 259 3.50 -26.96 -9.12
N ASN A 260 2.31 -26.77 -8.55
CA ASN A 260 1.05 -27.28 -9.08
C ASN A 260 0.37 -26.30 -10.06
N GLY A 261 1.06 -25.23 -10.48
CA GLY A 261 0.55 -24.24 -11.41
C GLY A 261 0.34 -24.79 -12.82
N SER A 262 -0.30 -23.97 -13.67
CA SER A 262 -0.44 -24.29 -15.10
C SER A 262 0.90 -24.16 -15.83
N THR A 263 1.10 -24.99 -16.86
CA THR A 263 2.26 -24.88 -17.74
C THR A 263 2.16 -23.62 -18.59
N THR A 264 3.17 -22.76 -18.51
CA THR A 264 3.29 -21.56 -19.35
C THR A 264 4.13 -21.88 -20.57
N LEU A 265 3.59 -21.62 -21.76
CA LEU A 265 4.32 -21.73 -23.03
C LEU A 265 4.96 -20.38 -23.38
N ILE A 266 6.22 -20.40 -23.74
CA ILE A 266 7.05 -19.23 -23.98
C ILE A 266 7.68 -19.37 -25.36
N GLN A 267 7.48 -18.32 -26.17
CA GLN A 267 8.10 -18.17 -27.48
C GLN A 267 8.87 -16.83 -27.48
N PRO A 268 10.21 -16.88 -27.49
CA PRO A 268 11.03 -15.67 -27.54
C PRO A 268 10.79 -14.85 -28.81
N LYS A 269 10.79 -13.52 -28.67
CA LYS A 269 10.69 -12.61 -29.84
C LYS A 269 11.97 -12.56 -30.66
N THR A 270 13.10 -12.84 -30.01
CA THR A 270 14.41 -12.92 -30.64
C THR A 270 15.04 -14.26 -30.32
N ASN A 271 15.78 -14.77 -31.29
CA ASN A 271 16.41 -16.09 -31.25
C ASN A 271 17.71 -16.10 -30.44
N THR A 272 17.92 -15.15 -29.52
CA THR A 272 19.14 -15.05 -28.71
C THR A 272 18.87 -15.48 -27.27
N LEU A 273 19.91 -15.87 -26.53
CA LEU A 273 19.77 -16.23 -25.10
C LEU A 273 19.16 -15.09 -24.27
N ALA A 274 19.50 -13.84 -24.59
CA ALA A 274 18.87 -12.65 -24.01
C ALA A 274 17.38 -12.58 -24.32
N GLY A 275 16.98 -12.88 -25.57
CA GLY A 275 15.58 -13.01 -25.96
C GLY A 275 14.83 -14.07 -25.16
N VAL A 276 15.45 -15.22 -24.92
CA VAL A 276 14.89 -16.28 -24.07
C VAL A 276 14.67 -15.78 -22.64
N ARG A 277 15.70 -15.20 -22.02
CA ARG A 277 15.61 -14.60 -20.68
C ARG A 277 14.48 -13.58 -20.59
N ASP A 278 14.43 -12.65 -21.53
CA ASP A 278 13.46 -11.55 -21.51
C ASP A 278 12.04 -12.06 -21.72
N ALA A 279 11.84 -13.06 -22.58
CA ALA A 279 10.55 -13.72 -22.76
C ALA A 279 10.10 -14.48 -21.51
N ILE A 280 11.01 -15.13 -20.79
CA ILE A 280 10.70 -15.78 -19.51
C ILE A 280 10.33 -14.74 -18.45
N ASN A 281 11.09 -13.65 -18.31
CA ASN A 281 10.81 -12.61 -17.32
C ASN A 281 9.53 -11.81 -17.63
N ALA A 282 9.17 -11.68 -18.90
CA ALA A 282 7.90 -11.11 -19.33
C ALA A 282 6.72 -12.10 -19.23
N SER A 283 6.99 -13.38 -18.98
CA SER A 283 5.97 -14.40 -18.77
C SER A 283 5.58 -14.50 -17.29
N ASP A 284 4.33 -14.87 -17.02
CA ASP A 284 3.87 -15.21 -15.68
C ASP A 284 4.22 -16.65 -15.26
N ALA A 285 5.32 -17.22 -15.81
CA ALA A 285 5.73 -18.61 -15.60
C ALA A 285 6.26 -18.94 -14.19
N GLY A 286 6.11 -18.04 -13.21
CA GLY A 286 6.50 -18.29 -11.82
C GLY A 286 8.00 -18.34 -11.55
N VAL A 287 8.85 -17.93 -12.50
CA VAL A 287 10.32 -17.91 -12.35
C VAL A 287 10.91 -16.54 -12.70
N ASN A 288 12.11 -16.26 -12.20
CA ASN A 288 13.00 -15.20 -12.67
C ASN A 288 14.16 -15.83 -13.43
N ALA A 289 14.45 -15.31 -14.63
CA ALA A 289 15.54 -15.71 -15.48
C ALA A 289 16.68 -14.68 -15.45
N ALA A 290 17.91 -15.17 -15.32
CA ALA A 290 19.13 -14.38 -15.45
C ALA A 290 20.13 -15.11 -16.35
N ILE A 291 21.03 -14.35 -16.96
CA ILE A 291 22.18 -14.90 -17.68
C ILE A 291 23.41 -14.67 -16.80
N VAL A 292 24.14 -15.74 -16.50
CA VAL A 292 25.39 -15.70 -15.74
C VAL A 292 26.49 -16.21 -16.66
N SER A 293 27.54 -15.41 -16.84
CA SER A 293 28.72 -15.84 -17.59
C SER A 293 29.74 -16.50 -16.64
N ASP A 294 30.31 -17.62 -17.05
CA ASP A 294 31.43 -18.27 -16.36
C ASP A 294 32.81 -17.77 -16.88
N GLY A 295 32.80 -16.77 -17.76
CA GLY A 295 33.98 -16.22 -18.44
C GLY A 295 34.25 -16.82 -19.82
N THR A 296 33.69 -18.02 -20.11
CA THR A 296 33.83 -18.69 -21.41
C THR A 296 32.47 -18.88 -22.10
N ASN A 297 31.46 -19.27 -21.32
CA ASN A 297 30.09 -19.54 -21.75
C ASN A 297 29.09 -18.75 -20.92
N ASP A 298 27.90 -18.61 -21.47
CA ASP A 298 26.73 -18.06 -20.80
C ASP A 298 25.83 -19.19 -20.29
N HIS A 299 25.25 -18.99 -19.10
CA HIS A 299 24.31 -19.91 -18.47
C HIS A 299 22.99 -19.20 -18.23
N LEU A 300 21.90 -19.82 -18.67
CA LEU A 300 20.56 -19.40 -18.25
C LEU A 300 20.30 -19.96 -16.85
N VAL A 301 20.14 -19.07 -15.88
CA VAL A 301 19.81 -19.41 -14.50
C VAL A 301 18.35 -19.06 -14.26
N LEU A 302 17.56 -20.05 -13.85
CA LEU A 302 16.16 -19.88 -13.48
C LEU A 302 16.01 -20.06 -11.98
N THR A 303 15.32 -19.12 -11.33
CA THR A 303 14.98 -19.19 -9.91
C THR A 303 13.46 -19.12 -9.77
N ALA A 304 12.85 -20.10 -9.13
CA ALA A 304 11.42 -20.04 -8.81
C ALA A 304 11.13 -18.83 -7.90
N LYS A 305 9.99 -18.16 -8.12
CA LYS A 305 9.57 -17.00 -7.33
C LYS A 305 9.13 -17.43 -5.92
N ASP A 306 8.54 -18.61 -5.80
CA ASP A 306 8.04 -19.16 -4.55
C ASP A 306 8.98 -20.24 -3.98
N SER A 307 9.15 -20.25 -2.67
CA SER A 307 9.84 -21.31 -1.93
C SER A 307 8.89 -22.43 -1.52
N GLY A 308 9.42 -23.55 -1.04
CA GLY A 308 8.63 -24.65 -0.49
C GLY A 308 8.72 -25.93 -1.32
N ALA A 309 8.57 -27.08 -0.68
CA ALA A 309 8.79 -28.41 -1.28
C ALA A 309 7.81 -28.71 -2.42
N ALA A 310 6.60 -28.17 -2.36
CA ALA A 310 5.59 -28.32 -3.42
C ALA A 310 5.88 -27.44 -4.65
N ASN A 311 6.72 -26.40 -4.52
CA ASN A 311 7.00 -25.43 -5.57
C ASN A 311 8.20 -25.85 -6.43
N ASN A 312 8.13 -27.08 -6.95
CA ASN A 312 9.12 -27.63 -7.87
C ASN A 312 9.09 -26.93 -9.24
N LEU A 313 10.19 -27.00 -9.99
CA LEU A 313 10.29 -26.42 -11.32
C LEU A 313 10.43 -27.54 -12.35
N ARG A 314 9.66 -27.48 -13.42
CA ARG A 314 9.86 -28.33 -14.61
C ARG A 314 9.97 -27.44 -15.83
N VAL A 315 10.97 -27.71 -16.65
CA VAL A 315 11.24 -26.99 -17.90
C VAL A 315 11.31 -28.01 -19.03
N SER A 316 10.65 -27.72 -20.13
CA SER A 316 10.67 -28.57 -21.32
C SER A 316 10.73 -27.71 -22.56
N GLY A 317 11.80 -27.83 -23.32
CA GLY A 317 12.01 -27.15 -24.59
C GLY A 317 11.95 -28.12 -25.76
N THR A 318 11.41 -27.66 -26.88
CA THR A 318 11.44 -28.38 -28.16
C THR A 318 12.59 -27.90 -29.04
N GLY A 319 13.11 -28.76 -29.91
CA GLY A 319 14.22 -28.41 -30.81
C GLY A 319 15.44 -27.92 -30.02
N ASN A 320 16.02 -26.78 -30.41
CA ASN A 320 17.23 -26.24 -29.77
C ASN A 320 17.00 -25.71 -28.34
N PHE A 321 15.74 -25.55 -27.90
CA PHE A 321 15.42 -25.20 -26.51
C PHE A 321 15.55 -26.39 -25.56
N SER A 322 15.72 -27.61 -26.06
CA SER A 322 15.91 -28.82 -25.24
C SER A 322 17.10 -28.71 -24.28
N VAL A 323 18.08 -27.85 -24.57
CA VAL A 323 19.20 -27.50 -23.68
C VAL A 323 18.76 -26.93 -22.33
N PHE A 324 17.53 -26.42 -22.24
CA PHE A 324 16.93 -25.88 -21.02
C PHE A 324 16.01 -26.87 -20.31
N ASN A 325 15.91 -28.11 -20.78
CA ASN A 325 15.07 -29.12 -20.11
C ASN A 325 15.51 -29.27 -18.65
N PHE A 326 14.55 -29.44 -17.76
CA PHE A 326 14.80 -29.74 -16.37
C PHE A 326 13.61 -30.51 -15.83
N ASP A 327 13.87 -31.68 -15.27
CA ASP A 327 12.88 -32.45 -14.53
C ASP A 327 13.31 -32.56 -13.06
N PRO A 328 12.41 -32.33 -12.09
CA PRO A 328 12.70 -32.54 -10.67
C PRO A 328 13.21 -33.94 -10.32
N SER A 329 12.91 -34.97 -11.15
CA SER A 329 13.48 -36.32 -10.99
C SER A 329 15.00 -36.36 -11.20
N GLY A 330 15.56 -35.34 -11.86
CA GLY A 330 16.94 -35.30 -12.32
C GLY A 330 17.20 -36.12 -13.58
N THR A 331 16.21 -36.85 -14.11
CA THR A 331 16.40 -37.75 -15.25
C THR A 331 16.24 -37.04 -16.59
N VAL A 332 17.04 -37.44 -17.58
CA VAL A 332 16.94 -37.03 -18.97
C VAL A 332 16.54 -38.25 -19.79
N THR A 333 15.41 -38.17 -20.48
CA THR A 333 14.97 -39.23 -21.41
C THR A 333 15.19 -38.75 -22.83
N THR A 334 15.93 -39.50 -23.64
CA THR A 334 16.13 -39.19 -25.06
C THR A 334 14.86 -39.44 -25.87
N THR A 335 14.87 -39.01 -27.13
CA THR A 335 13.87 -39.44 -28.11
C THR A 335 13.83 -40.96 -28.19
N GLY A 336 12.64 -41.53 -28.34
CA GLY A 336 12.45 -42.97 -28.46
C GLY A 336 12.89 -43.48 -29.83
N VAL A 337 13.70 -44.53 -29.83
CA VAL A 337 14.17 -45.26 -31.01
C VAL A 337 13.40 -46.57 -31.18
N ALA A 338 13.48 -47.17 -32.37
CA ALA A 338 12.86 -48.48 -32.60
C ALA A 338 13.44 -49.54 -31.66
N THR A 339 12.62 -50.50 -31.24
CA THR A 339 13.10 -51.65 -30.47
C THR A 339 14.15 -52.41 -31.28
N ASN A 340 15.34 -52.63 -30.71
CA ASN A 340 16.52 -53.18 -31.39
C ASN A 340 17.16 -52.26 -32.46
N GLN A 341 17.05 -50.94 -32.32
CA GLN A 341 17.80 -50.00 -33.16
C GLN A 341 19.31 -50.30 -33.07
N THR A 342 19.96 -50.37 -34.23
CA THR A 342 21.41 -50.55 -34.36
C THR A 342 22.08 -49.26 -34.84
N TYR A 343 23.33 -49.06 -34.44
CA TYR A 343 24.16 -47.89 -34.77
C TYR A 343 25.44 -48.33 -35.48
N ALA A 344 25.75 -47.76 -36.64
CA ALA A 344 26.91 -48.16 -37.44
C ALA A 344 28.03 -47.10 -37.45
N SER A 345 27.68 -45.83 -37.32
CA SER A 345 28.60 -44.71 -37.43
C SER A 345 28.22 -43.51 -36.55
N GLY A 346 29.23 -42.72 -36.16
CA GLY A 346 29.08 -41.52 -35.33
C GLY A 346 29.67 -41.66 -33.94
N SER A 347 29.43 -40.65 -33.12
CA SER A 347 29.89 -40.59 -31.72
C SER A 347 28.86 -39.91 -30.83
N LEU A 348 28.97 -40.16 -29.53
CA LEU A 348 28.22 -39.48 -28.49
C LEU A 348 29.16 -38.58 -27.68
N ALA A 349 28.78 -37.31 -27.51
CA ALA A 349 29.47 -36.38 -26.63
C ALA A 349 28.59 -36.12 -25.40
N LEU A 350 29.08 -36.48 -24.22
CA LEU A 350 28.42 -36.23 -22.95
C LEU A 350 29.15 -35.12 -22.20
N GLN A 351 28.46 -34.02 -21.93
CA GLN A 351 28.92 -32.95 -21.06
C GLN A 351 28.28 -33.11 -19.68
N VAL A 352 29.09 -32.97 -18.63
CA VAL A 352 28.67 -32.92 -17.22
C VAL A 352 29.32 -31.69 -16.58
N GLY A 353 28.52 -30.67 -16.35
CA GLY A 353 29.01 -29.33 -15.99
C GLY A 353 29.97 -28.80 -17.06
N ASN A 354 31.21 -28.54 -16.66
CA ASN A 354 32.25 -28.03 -17.56
C ASN A 354 33.15 -29.13 -18.15
N LYS A 355 32.88 -30.41 -17.84
CA LYS A 355 33.65 -31.56 -18.33
C LYS A 355 32.96 -32.15 -19.54
N SER A 356 33.73 -32.50 -20.57
CA SER A 356 33.24 -33.16 -21.78
C SER A 356 33.88 -34.54 -21.92
N PHE A 357 33.06 -35.52 -22.27
CA PHE A 357 33.43 -36.92 -22.47
C PHE A 357 32.99 -37.36 -23.86
N THR A 358 33.87 -38.05 -24.59
CA THR A 358 33.49 -38.72 -25.84
C THR A 358 33.19 -40.17 -25.52
N ILE A 359 31.97 -40.60 -25.79
CA ILE A 359 31.50 -41.97 -25.62
C ILE A 359 31.49 -42.63 -26.99
N THR A 360 32.27 -43.71 -27.11
CA THR A 360 32.34 -44.52 -28.33
C THR A 360 31.86 -45.93 -27.98
N PRO A 361 30.58 -46.23 -28.19
CA PRO A 361 30.04 -47.56 -27.95
C PRO A 361 30.77 -48.60 -28.81
N THR A 362 30.96 -49.79 -28.26
CA THR A 362 31.47 -50.97 -28.97
C THR A 362 30.48 -52.09 -28.80
N ASP A 363 30.41 -53.01 -29.75
CA ASP A 363 29.65 -54.25 -29.59
C ASP A 363 30.23 -55.07 -28.43
N LEU A 364 29.48 -55.20 -27.34
CA LEU A 364 29.90 -55.91 -26.14
C LEU A 364 29.31 -57.32 -26.05
N ASP A 365 28.26 -57.63 -26.83
CA ASP A 365 27.57 -58.91 -26.81
C ASP A 365 27.95 -59.85 -27.98
N GLY A 366 28.76 -59.35 -28.93
CA GLY A 366 29.24 -60.10 -30.08
C GLY A 366 28.17 -60.33 -31.15
N SER A 367 27.10 -59.53 -31.14
CA SER A 367 26.00 -59.61 -32.12
C SER A 367 26.37 -59.13 -33.52
N GLY A 368 27.52 -58.44 -33.67
CA GLY A 368 27.98 -57.84 -34.92
C GLY A 368 27.39 -56.45 -35.21
N ALA A 369 26.62 -55.88 -34.27
CA ALA A 369 26.04 -54.55 -34.37
C ALA A 369 26.02 -53.87 -32.99
N ILE A 370 26.11 -52.53 -32.97
CA ILE A 370 25.99 -51.77 -31.72
C ILE A 370 24.51 -51.49 -31.49
N GLY A 371 23.94 -51.98 -30.39
CA GLY A 371 22.58 -51.69 -29.95
C GLY A 371 22.50 -50.64 -28.85
N LEU A 372 21.28 -50.26 -28.46
CA LEU A 372 21.08 -49.29 -27.36
C LEU A 372 21.61 -49.81 -26.01
N ASN A 373 21.65 -51.13 -25.81
CA ASN A 373 22.27 -51.77 -24.64
C ASN A 373 23.77 -51.48 -24.56
N ASP A 374 24.48 -51.54 -25.69
CA ASP A 374 25.90 -51.21 -25.76
C ASP A 374 26.14 -49.73 -25.48
N VAL A 375 25.27 -48.84 -25.99
CA VAL A 375 25.33 -47.41 -25.71
C VAL A 375 25.17 -47.13 -24.21
N MET A 376 24.13 -47.71 -23.60
CA MET A 376 23.88 -47.61 -22.16
C MET A 376 25.10 -48.07 -21.35
N LYS A 377 25.66 -49.23 -21.70
CA LYS A 377 26.82 -49.78 -21.01
C LYS A 377 28.07 -48.92 -21.20
N ALA A 378 28.33 -48.42 -22.40
CA ALA A 378 29.45 -47.53 -22.68
C ALA A 378 29.38 -46.22 -21.86
N ILE A 379 28.18 -45.65 -21.66
CA ILE A 379 28.00 -44.47 -20.79
C ILE A 379 28.29 -44.81 -19.32
N ASN A 380 27.77 -45.94 -18.84
CA ASN A 380 27.98 -46.39 -17.47
C ASN A 380 29.46 -46.71 -17.18
N ASP A 381 30.13 -47.40 -18.10
CA ASP A 381 31.53 -47.81 -17.96
C ASP A 381 32.49 -46.59 -18.06
N ALA A 382 32.07 -45.51 -18.72
CA ALA A 382 32.85 -44.27 -18.79
C ALA A 382 32.91 -43.49 -17.45
N ASN A 383 32.13 -43.89 -16.43
CA ASN A 383 32.14 -43.33 -15.06
C ASN A 383 32.13 -41.80 -15.01
N THR A 384 31.27 -41.20 -15.82
CA THR A 384 31.22 -39.73 -16.04
C THR A 384 30.48 -38.96 -14.95
N GLY A 385 29.90 -39.66 -13.98
CA GLY A 385 28.92 -39.10 -13.02
C GLY A 385 27.48 -39.11 -13.54
N VAL A 386 27.22 -39.86 -14.61
CA VAL A 386 25.89 -40.11 -15.18
C VAL A 386 25.69 -41.61 -15.31
N THR A 387 24.57 -42.11 -14.81
CA THR A 387 24.13 -43.50 -15.03
C THR A 387 23.10 -43.52 -16.16
N ALA A 388 23.29 -44.40 -17.13
CA ALA A 388 22.34 -44.67 -18.20
C ALA A 388 21.52 -45.93 -17.89
N SER A 389 20.26 -45.90 -18.28
CA SER A 389 19.33 -47.02 -18.27
C SER A 389 18.44 -46.97 -19.52
N ILE A 390 17.72 -48.04 -19.82
CA ILE A 390 16.76 -48.07 -20.94
C ILE A 390 15.35 -48.22 -20.37
N SER A 391 14.43 -47.40 -20.88
CA SER A 391 12.99 -47.57 -20.66
C SER A 391 12.28 -47.84 -21.98
N ASN A 392 11.20 -48.62 -21.94
CA ASN A 392 10.35 -48.89 -23.10
C ASN A 392 8.95 -48.32 -22.83
N ASP A 393 8.42 -47.53 -23.77
CA ASP A 393 7.11 -46.89 -23.65
C ASP A 393 5.93 -47.74 -24.19
N GLY A 394 6.20 -49.00 -24.56
CA GLY A 394 5.30 -49.93 -25.23
C GLY A 394 5.49 -49.98 -26.75
N SER A 395 6.20 -49.02 -27.35
CA SER A 395 6.47 -48.98 -28.79
C SER A 395 7.94 -48.69 -29.14
N LYS A 396 8.66 -47.96 -28.28
CA LYS A 396 10.01 -47.46 -28.52
C LYS A 396 10.88 -47.60 -27.28
N ASP A 397 12.17 -47.76 -27.51
CA ASP A 397 13.19 -47.77 -26.46
C ASP A 397 13.75 -46.35 -26.28
N HIS A 398 13.94 -45.94 -25.03
CA HIS A 398 14.49 -44.65 -24.67
C HIS A 398 15.74 -44.83 -23.81
N LEU A 399 16.77 -44.03 -24.08
CA LEU A 399 17.90 -43.90 -23.18
C LEU A 399 17.54 -42.91 -22.08
N VAL A 400 17.61 -43.36 -20.83
CA VAL A 400 17.38 -42.54 -19.64
C VAL A 400 18.70 -42.31 -18.92
N LEU A 401 19.12 -41.05 -18.83
CA LEU A 401 20.31 -40.61 -18.13
C LEU A 401 19.92 -40.04 -16.77
N THR A 402 20.62 -40.48 -15.73
CA THR A 402 20.45 -40.01 -14.36
C THR A 402 21.79 -39.48 -13.85
N PRO A 403 21.98 -38.15 -13.73
CA PRO A 403 23.14 -37.58 -13.08
C PRO A 403 23.21 -38.01 -11.61
N THR A 404 24.39 -38.33 -11.12
CA THR A 404 24.61 -38.62 -9.69
C THR A 404 24.85 -37.35 -8.87
N GLY A 405 25.06 -36.21 -9.53
CA GLY A 405 25.29 -34.90 -8.93
C GLY A 405 24.27 -33.85 -9.37
N THR A 406 24.54 -32.59 -9.04
CA THR A 406 23.67 -31.45 -9.35
C THR A 406 24.04 -30.71 -10.63
N ASP A 407 25.08 -31.16 -11.33
CA ASP A 407 25.59 -30.48 -12.53
C ASP A 407 24.64 -30.65 -13.71
N ALA A 408 24.63 -29.64 -14.59
CA ALA A 408 23.91 -29.73 -15.85
C ALA A 408 24.52 -30.83 -16.72
N ILE A 409 23.68 -31.57 -17.45
CA ILE A 409 24.14 -32.59 -18.40
C ILE A 409 23.65 -32.29 -19.82
N LYS A 410 24.47 -32.64 -20.81
CA LYS A 410 24.10 -32.55 -22.23
C LYS A 410 24.73 -33.71 -22.99
N LEU A 411 23.90 -34.58 -23.53
CA LEU A 411 24.26 -35.62 -24.47
C LEU A 411 23.94 -35.14 -25.89
N VAL A 412 24.93 -35.22 -26.78
CA VAL A 412 24.77 -34.95 -28.21
C VAL A 412 25.25 -36.17 -28.97
N GLY A 413 24.35 -36.79 -29.73
CA GLY A 413 24.72 -37.81 -30.69
C GLY A 413 24.95 -37.22 -32.08
N SER A 414 25.87 -37.83 -32.84
CA SER A 414 26.15 -37.50 -34.24
C SER A 414 25.87 -38.70 -35.15
N ASN A 415 25.56 -38.43 -36.42
CA ASN A 415 25.20 -39.45 -37.42
C ASN A 415 24.07 -40.36 -36.91
N ASP A 416 24.29 -41.68 -36.84
CA ASP A 416 23.26 -42.65 -36.44
C ASP A 416 22.80 -42.44 -34.99
N TYR A 417 23.63 -41.79 -34.16
CA TYR A 417 23.29 -41.47 -32.78
C TYR A 417 22.47 -40.18 -32.62
N ALA A 418 22.12 -39.47 -33.69
CA ALA A 418 21.47 -38.15 -33.61
C ALA A 418 20.21 -38.13 -32.72
N ASP A 419 19.43 -39.22 -32.73
CA ASP A 419 18.22 -39.38 -31.91
C ASP A 419 18.52 -39.56 -30.40
N LEU A 420 19.76 -39.92 -30.05
CA LEU A 420 20.25 -40.04 -28.67
C LEU A 420 20.82 -38.72 -28.16
N SER A 421 20.02 -37.67 -28.27
CA SER A 421 20.33 -36.35 -27.75
C SER A 421 19.39 -35.98 -26.60
N GLY A 422 19.93 -35.35 -25.57
CA GLY A 422 19.15 -34.97 -24.41
C GLY A 422 19.96 -34.11 -23.46
N SER A 423 19.29 -33.25 -22.71
CA SER A 423 19.95 -32.35 -21.77
C SER A 423 19.09 -32.15 -20.53
N SER A 424 19.75 -31.84 -19.42
CA SER A 424 19.12 -31.29 -18.23
C SER A 424 19.94 -30.12 -17.72
N MET A 425 19.25 -29.08 -17.28
CA MET A 425 19.81 -28.07 -16.40
C MET A 425 20.29 -28.73 -15.09
N GLY A 426 21.30 -28.13 -14.47
CA GLY A 426 21.79 -28.53 -13.15
C GLY A 426 20.98 -27.86 -12.04
N GLN A 427 20.81 -28.54 -10.91
CA GLN A 427 20.03 -28.05 -9.76
C GLN A 427 20.94 -27.38 -8.70
N LEU A 428 20.98 -26.05 -8.72
CA LEU A 428 21.77 -25.27 -7.75
C LEU A 428 21.10 -25.18 -6.37
N ALA A 429 19.76 -25.25 -6.31
CA ALA A 429 19.01 -25.30 -5.06
C ALA A 429 17.73 -26.11 -5.24
N LYS A 430 17.40 -26.94 -4.24
CA LYS A 430 16.17 -27.75 -4.22
C LYS A 430 15.04 -27.00 -3.52
N ALA A 431 13.81 -27.25 -3.97
CA ALA A 431 12.62 -26.79 -3.28
C ALA A 431 12.51 -27.51 -1.93
N GLN A 432 12.30 -26.75 -0.86
CA GLN A 432 12.05 -27.33 0.46
C GLN A 432 11.30 -26.34 1.33
N ASP A 433 10.54 -26.86 2.29
CA ASP A 433 9.78 -26.08 3.28
C ASP A 433 10.67 -25.59 4.42
N ALA A 434 10.27 -24.51 5.09
CA ALA A 434 10.80 -24.14 6.39
C ALA A 434 10.30 -25.13 7.45
N LYS A 435 11.18 -25.44 8.41
CA LYS A 435 10.86 -26.28 9.58
C LYS A 435 11.29 -25.54 10.83
N LEU A 436 10.36 -25.42 11.77
CA LEU A 436 10.58 -24.77 13.05
C LEU A 436 9.82 -25.47 14.17
N THR A 437 10.18 -25.19 15.40
CA THR A 437 9.46 -25.60 16.60
C THR A 437 8.97 -24.38 17.35
N ILE A 438 7.76 -24.45 17.91
CA ILE A 438 7.18 -23.42 18.79
C ILE A 438 6.74 -24.14 20.06
N ASP A 439 7.39 -23.86 21.19
CA ASP A 439 7.19 -24.56 22.47
C ASP A 439 7.26 -26.10 22.32
N GLY A 440 8.16 -26.57 21.45
CA GLY A 440 8.34 -27.99 21.13
C GLY A 440 7.38 -28.55 20.07
N VAL A 441 6.36 -27.80 19.65
CA VAL A 441 5.44 -28.22 18.57
C VAL A 441 6.10 -27.99 17.22
N ALA A 442 6.20 -29.03 16.40
CA ALA A 442 6.75 -28.93 15.05
C ALA A 442 5.78 -28.17 14.12
N VAL A 443 6.30 -27.17 13.42
CA VAL A 443 5.60 -26.37 12.42
C VAL A 443 6.37 -26.46 11.11
N THR A 444 5.63 -26.57 10.01
CA THR A 444 6.17 -26.52 8.65
C THR A 444 5.51 -25.39 7.87
N SER A 445 6.26 -24.76 6.97
CA SER A 445 5.78 -23.65 6.16
C SER A 445 6.45 -23.65 4.79
N THR A 446 5.70 -23.41 3.73
CA THR A 446 6.25 -23.25 2.37
C THR A 446 7.07 -21.97 2.21
N SER A 447 6.94 -21.01 3.13
CA SER A 447 7.62 -19.72 3.13
C SER A 447 8.41 -19.45 4.40
N ASN A 448 9.46 -18.63 4.28
CA ASN A 448 10.18 -18.06 5.43
C ASN A 448 9.40 -16.93 6.13
N LYS A 449 8.26 -16.49 5.57
CA LYS A 449 7.25 -15.71 6.28
C LYS A 449 6.17 -16.65 6.81
N VAL A 450 6.21 -16.95 8.10
CA VAL A 450 5.30 -17.89 8.75
C VAL A 450 4.22 -17.11 9.51
N SER A 451 3.02 -17.00 8.92
CA SER A 451 1.91 -16.18 9.44
C SER A 451 0.88 -16.94 10.28
N ASN A 452 0.84 -18.28 10.18
CA ASN A 452 -0.27 -19.09 10.71
C ASN A 452 0.12 -19.95 11.92
N ALA A 453 1.36 -19.81 12.41
CA ALA A 453 1.90 -20.65 13.47
C ALA A 453 1.49 -20.15 14.86
N ILE A 454 1.49 -18.84 15.08
CA ILE A 454 0.99 -18.18 16.29
C ILE A 454 -0.07 -17.17 15.86
N SER A 455 -1.22 -17.14 16.55
CA SER A 455 -2.33 -16.24 16.21
C SER A 455 -1.88 -14.78 16.27
N GLY A 456 -2.14 -14.00 15.22
CA GLY A 456 -1.75 -12.58 15.15
C GLY A 456 -0.24 -12.33 15.05
N VAL A 457 0.59 -13.32 14.70
CA VAL A 457 2.05 -13.16 14.57
C VAL A 457 2.54 -13.69 13.24
N THR A 458 3.31 -12.86 12.53
CA THR A 458 4.15 -13.32 11.42
C THR A 458 5.60 -13.46 11.87
N LEU A 459 6.14 -14.68 11.79
CA LEU A 459 7.56 -14.93 12.00
C LEU A 459 8.30 -14.77 10.66
N ASN A 460 9.33 -13.95 10.62
CA ASN A 460 10.21 -13.79 9.47
C ASN A 460 11.51 -14.54 9.74
N LEU A 461 11.68 -15.72 9.15
CA LEU A 461 12.84 -16.58 9.35
C LEU A 461 14.00 -16.12 8.45
N ALA A 462 15.19 -16.03 9.02
CA ALA A 462 16.39 -15.56 8.32
C ALA A 462 17.57 -16.55 8.44
N LYS A 463 17.66 -17.31 9.55
CA LYS A 463 18.74 -18.28 9.79
C LYS A 463 18.22 -19.51 10.51
N VAL A 464 18.95 -20.61 10.37
CA VAL A 464 18.76 -21.80 11.20
C VAL A 464 19.39 -21.58 12.57
N THR A 465 18.75 -22.12 13.61
CA THR A 465 19.25 -22.14 14.99
C THR A 465 20.06 -23.42 15.23
N THR A 466 20.97 -23.37 16.19
CA THR A 466 21.75 -24.51 16.67
C THR A 466 21.12 -25.12 17.92
N SER A 467 21.58 -26.31 18.33
CA SER A 467 21.13 -26.95 19.57
C SER A 467 21.57 -26.21 20.84
N ALA A 468 22.53 -25.29 20.76
CA ALA A 468 22.97 -24.45 21.87
C ALA A 468 22.11 -23.17 22.00
N ASP A 469 21.33 -22.84 20.98
CA ASP A 469 20.44 -21.68 20.99
C ASP A 469 19.15 -21.97 21.78
N ASN A 470 18.64 -20.95 22.46
CA ASN A 470 17.34 -21.00 23.12
C ASN A 470 16.63 -19.66 22.94
N PHE A 471 16.04 -19.46 21.75
CA PHE A 471 15.34 -18.23 21.43
C PHE A 471 13.96 -18.20 22.07
N THR A 472 13.67 -17.11 22.77
CA THR A 472 12.36 -16.79 23.29
C THR A 472 11.81 -15.57 22.56
N LEU A 473 10.66 -15.74 21.90
CA LEU A 473 9.82 -14.65 21.45
C LEU A 473 8.92 -14.20 22.60
N SER A 474 9.07 -12.96 23.06
CA SER A 474 8.14 -12.33 24.01
C SER A 474 7.23 -11.36 23.29
N ILE A 475 5.94 -11.46 23.55
CA ILE A 475 4.90 -10.55 23.04
C ILE A 475 4.33 -9.79 24.23
N ALA A 476 4.38 -8.46 24.17
CA ALA A 476 3.84 -7.57 25.20
C ALA A 476 3.05 -6.42 24.57
N ASN A 477 2.13 -5.83 25.33
CA ASN A 477 1.47 -4.58 24.93
C ASN A 477 2.53 -3.46 24.87
N ASP A 478 2.54 -2.69 23.78
CA ASP A 478 3.47 -1.57 23.62
C ASP A 478 2.84 -0.27 24.12
N THR A 479 3.15 0.11 25.36
CA THR A 479 2.72 1.39 25.94
C THR A 479 3.53 2.59 25.42
N SER A 480 4.63 2.37 24.68
CA SER A 480 5.43 3.44 24.09
C SER A 480 4.73 4.06 22.86
N GLY A 481 4.09 3.23 22.03
CA GLY A 481 3.23 3.67 20.94
C GLY A 481 2.05 4.50 21.46
N LEU A 482 1.37 4.01 22.49
CA LEU A 482 0.31 4.72 23.19
C LEU A 482 0.77 6.09 23.71
N SER A 483 1.94 6.15 24.35
CA SER A 483 2.51 7.40 24.89
C SER A 483 2.86 8.39 23.78
N THR A 484 3.39 7.91 22.67
CA THR A 484 3.73 8.74 21.50
C THR A 484 2.47 9.32 20.87
N ALA A 485 1.45 8.48 20.64
CA ALA A 485 0.19 8.91 20.07
C ALA A 485 -0.55 9.90 20.98
N ALA A 486 -0.60 9.66 22.29
CA ALA A 486 -1.18 10.60 23.25
C ALA A 486 -0.44 11.95 23.28
N ASN A 487 0.89 11.96 23.21
CA ASN A 487 1.67 13.20 23.11
C ASN A 487 1.37 13.96 21.81
N THR A 488 1.28 13.26 20.68
CA THR A 488 0.90 13.87 19.40
C THR A 488 -0.51 14.48 19.47
N PHE A 489 -1.47 13.78 20.07
CA PHE A 489 -2.83 14.29 20.30
C PHE A 489 -2.83 15.61 21.08
N VAL A 490 -2.16 15.60 22.24
CA VAL A 490 -2.07 16.76 23.14
C VAL A 490 -1.35 17.92 22.46
N THR A 491 -0.26 17.65 21.75
CA THR A 491 0.51 18.66 21.02
C THR A 491 -0.31 19.30 19.91
N ALA A 492 -1.01 18.49 19.11
CA ALA A 492 -1.83 18.98 18.01
C ALA A 492 -2.96 19.90 18.52
N TYR A 493 -3.65 19.51 19.60
CA TYR A 493 -4.66 20.37 20.23
C TYR A 493 -4.04 21.64 20.82
N ASN A 494 -2.89 21.53 21.49
CA ASN A 494 -2.22 22.69 22.10
C ASN A 494 -1.77 23.72 21.05
N ASN A 495 -1.35 23.27 19.87
CA ASN A 495 -1.04 24.16 18.75
C ASN A 495 -2.29 24.91 18.26
N LEU A 496 -3.43 24.22 18.13
CA LEU A 496 -4.71 24.85 17.80
C LEU A 496 -5.12 25.86 18.89
N ALA A 497 -5.07 25.46 20.16
CA ALA A 497 -5.43 26.32 21.29
C ALA A 497 -4.58 27.59 21.31
N LYS A 498 -3.26 27.48 21.11
CA LYS A 498 -2.35 28.63 21.02
C LYS A 498 -2.70 29.54 19.83
N ALA A 499 -2.96 28.97 18.66
CA ALA A 499 -3.33 29.75 17.47
C ALA A 499 -4.63 30.53 17.70
N ILE A 500 -5.66 29.89 18.27
CA ILE A 500 -6.94 30.54 18.59
C ILE A 500 -6.74 31.63 19.65
N THR A 501 -5.99 31.36 20.71
CA THR A 501 -5.68 32.37 21.74
C THR A 501 -4.99 33.59 21.13
N ASN A 502 -4.00 33.39 20.25
CA ASN A 502 -3.33 34.50 19.58
C ASN A 502 -4.27 35.32 18.68
N LEU A 503 -5.22 34.67 18.01
CA LEU A 503 -6.20 35.34 17.15
C LEU A 503 -7.33 36.05 17.92
N THR A 504 -7.59 35.65 19.17
CA THR A 504 -8.74 36.13 19.98
C THR A 504 -8.36 36.94 21.21
N LYS A 505 -7.06 37.07 21.52
CA LYS A 505 -6.58 37.79 22.69
C LYS A 505 -7.07 39.24 22.71
N GLN A 506 -7.61 39.68 23.85
CA GLN A 506 -7.74 41.09 24.17
C GLN A 506 -6.64 41.53 25.14
N THR A 507 -6.07 42.69 24.87
CA THR A 507 -5.11 43.36 25.74
C THR A 507 -5.81 44.59 26.33
N PRO A 508 -6.20 44.54 27.62
CA PRO A 508 -6.81 45.67 28.30
C PRO A 508 -5.91 46.91 28.25
N SER A 509 -6.50 48.07 28.05
CA SER A 509 -5.75 49.33 28.15
C SER A 509 -5.21 49.52 29.58
N THR A 510 -3.93 49.87 29.69
CA THR A 510 -3.31 50.28 30.96
C THR A 510 -3.65 51.72 31.34
N THR A 511 -4.27 52.48 30.44
CA THR A 511 -4.69 53.87 30.66
C THR A 511 -6.22 53.96 30.78
N LYS A 512 -6.69 54.50 31.91
CA LYS A 512 -8.13 54.71 32.18
C LYS A 512 -8.73 55.66 31.12
N GLY A 513 -9.81 55.22 30.48
CA GLY A 513 -10.50 55.99 29.43
C GLY A 513 -10.02 55.72 28.00
N GLN A 514 -9.01 54.86 27.79
CA GLN A 514 -8.61 54.39 26.46
C GLN A 514 -9.18 52.99 26.14
N ALA A 515 -9.46 52.75 24.86
CA ALA A 515 -9.99 51.47 24.39
C ALA A 515 -8.94 50.36 24.47
N SER A 516 -9.37 49.14 24.82
CA SER A 516 -8.54 47.93 24.73
C SER A 516 -8.10 47.65 23.29
N THR A 517 -6.92 47.06 23.12
CA THR A 517 -6.48 46.55 21.81
C THR A 517 -6.78 45.06 21.71
N GLY A 518 -7.46 44.64 20.65
CA GLY A 518 -7.82 43.24 20.42
C GLY A 518 -7.09 42.68 19.20
N SER A 519 -6.74 41.40 19.25
CA SER A 519 -6.41 40.63 18.05
C SER A 519 -7.61 40.63 17.07
N PRO A 520 -7.38 40.37 15.77
CA PRO A 520 -8.42 40.49 14.75
C PRO A 520 -9.75 39.77 15.05
N LEU A 521 -9.72 38.61 15.72
CA LEU A 521 -10.92 37.83 16.04
C LEU A 521 -11.38 37.97 17.49
N ALA A 522 -10.89 38.96 18.22
CA ALA A 522 -11.16 39.07 19.66
C ALA A 522 -12.62 39.34 20.04
N ALA A 523 -13.44 39.81 19.09
CA ALA A 523 -14.88 40.02 19.28
C ALA A 523 -15.74 38.94 18.59
N GLU A 524 -15.12 37.92 17.97
CA GLU A 524 -15.82 36.93 17.17
C GLU A 524 -16.33 35.76 18.03
N SER A 525 -17.62 35.81 18.37
CA SER A 525 -18.30 34.76 19.16
C SER A 525 -18.31 33.39 18.48
N SER A 526 -18.29 33.35 17.14
CA SER A 526 -18.23 32.10 16.38
C SER A 526 -16.96 31.30 16.66
N VAL A 527 -15.82 31.97 16.86
CA VAL A 527 -14.54 31.29 17.17
C VAL A 527 -14.60 30.63 18.55
N LEU A 528 -15.19 31.34 19.53
CA LEU A 528 -15.39 30.83 20.88
C LEU A 528 -16.35 29.64 20.91
N ASN A 529 -17.43 29.69 20.12
CA ASN A 529 -18.40 28.59 20.02
C ASN A 529 -17.76 27.34 19.39
N MET A 530 -16.97 27.50 18.33
CA MET A 530 -16.21 26.38 17.73
C MET A 530 -15.26 25.74 18.75
N MET A 531 -14.52 26.55 19.50
CA MET A 531 -13.59 26.05 20.51
C MET A 531 -14.31 25.35 21.66
N THR A 532 -15.48 25.86 22.06
CA THR A 532 -16.34 25.23 23.07
C THR A 532 -16.86 23.88 22.58
N GLN A 533 -17.29 23.78 21.32
CA GLN A 533 -17.75 22.53 20.72
C GLN A 533 -16.61 21.48 20.68
N ILE A 534 -15.42 21.87 20.23
CA ILE A 534 -14.22 21.01 20.23
C ILE A 534 -13.91 20.52 21.65
N ARG A 535 -13.88 21.42 22.65
CA ARG A 535 -13.64 21.06 24.06
C ARG A 535 -14.72 20.14 24.63
N SER A 536 -15.99 20.44 24.38
CA SER A 536 -17.12 19.62 24.87
C SER A 536 -17.07 18.18 24.36
N THR A 537 -16.58 17.99 23.13
CA THR A 537 -16.39 16.67 22.51
C THR A 537 -15.35 15.83 23.25
N MET A 538 -14.34 16.48 23.86
CA MET A 538 -13.28 15.82 24.65
C MET A 538 -13.65 15.60 26.12
N LEU A 539 -14.62 16.35 26.66
CA LEU A 539 -15.07 16.25 28.05
C LEU A 539 -16.19 15.21 28.26
N GLY A 540 -16.88 14.82 27.18
CA GLY A 540 -17.97 13.85 27.25
C GLY A 540 -17.53 12.43 27.56
N ALA A 541 -18.50 11.53 27.70
CA ALA A 541 -18.27 10.09 27.71
C ALA A 541 -17.73 9.62 26.34
N LEU A 542 -16.67 8.83 26.39
CA LEU A 542 -15.90 8.37 25.23
C LEU A 542 -15.68 6.86 25.32
N GLY A 543 -15.36 6.23 24.18
CA GLY A 543 -15.29 4.78 24.05
C GLY A 543 -16.63 4.19 23.64
N ASP A 544 -16.61 2.98 23.07
CA ASP A 544 -17.79 2.32 22.50
C ASP A 544 -18.81 1.90 23.58
N ASP A 545 -18.36 1.72 24.82
CA ASP A 545 -19.18 1.48 26.00
C ASP A 545 -19.60 2.77 26.74
N GLY A 546 -19.07 3.93 26.33
CA GLY A 546 -19.30 5.22 26.99
C GLY A 546 -18.79 5.30 28.43
N GLY A 547 -17.95 4.36 28.86
CA GLY A 547 -17.53 4.21 30.26
C GLY A 547 -16.30 5.03 30.65
N MET A 548 -15.57 5.61 29.68
CA MET A 548 -14.30 6.27 29.92
C MET A 548 -14.25 7.74 29.50
N ASN A 549 -13.29 8.46 30.08
CA ASN A 549 -12.94 9.82 29.68
C ASN A 549 -11.41 10.02 29.63
N LEU A 550 -10.98 11.11 28.99
CA LEU A 550 -9.55 11.43 28.83
C LEU A 550 -8.81 11.60 30.17
N SER A 551 -9.49 12.08 31.21
CA SER A 551 -8.86 12.33 32.51
C SER A 551 -8.47 11.04 33.24
N GLN A 552 -9.22 9.95 33.04
CA GLN A 552 -8.92 8.63 33.59
C GLN A 552 -7.66 8.01 32.99
N VAL A 553 -7.29 8.40 31.77
CA VAL A 553 -6.05 7.98 31.11
C VAL A 553 -4.94 9.03 31.22
N GLY A 554 -5.11 10.05 32.08
CA GLY A 554 -4.08 11.04 32.37
C GLY A 554 -4.06 12.25 31.44
N ILE A 555 -5.06 12.47 30.59
CA ILE A 555 -5.16 13.67 29.74
C ILE A 555 -6.22 14.63 30.31
N ALA A 556 -5.81 15.85 30.67
CA ALA A 556 -6.71 16.83 31.29
C ALA A 556 -6.50 18.25 30.75
N PHE A 557 -7.56 19.07 30.84
CA PHE A 557 -7.49 20.49 30.51
C PHE A 557 -6.83 21.30 31.63
N GLN A 558 -6.00 22.24 31.22
CA GLN A 558 -5.35 23.22 32.08
C GLN A 558 -6.16 24.52 32.13
N LYS A 559 -5.83 25.40 33.10
CA LYS A 559 -6.53 26.69 33.30
C LYS A 559 -6.46 27.61 32.09
N ASP A 560 -5.41 27.51 31.27
CA ASP A 560 -5.23 28.27 30.02
C ASP A 560 -5.98 27.66 28.82
N GLY A 561 -6.67 26.53 29.03
CA GLY A 561 -7.41 25.82 28.00
C GLY A 561 -6.56 24.89 27.11
N THR A 562 -5.28 24.70 27.42
CA THR A 562 -4.42 23.65 26.83
C THR A 562 -4.69 22.29 27.48
N LEU A 563 -4.18 21.21 26.88
CA LEU A 563 -4.17 19.87 27.45
C LEU A 563 -2.79 19.54 28.06
N ALA A 564 -2.79 18.78 29.15
CA ALA A 564 -1.60 18.16 29.73
C ALA A 564 -1.75 16.63 29.75
N LEU A 565 -0.63 15.93 29.62
CA LEU A 565 -0.54 14.47 29.70
C LEU A 565 0.27 14.06 30.94
N ASP A 566 -0.34 13.24 31.79
CA ASP A 566 0.32 12.45 32.84
C ASP A 566 0.69 11.07 32.25
N ALA A 567 1.93 10.94 31.79
CA ALA A 567 2.43 9.74 31.13
C ALA A 567 2.42 8.50 32.04
N ALA A 568 2.56 8.68 33.36
CA ALA A 568 2.52 7.57 34.32
C ALA A 568 1.10 7.01 34.41
N LYS A 569 0.08 7.87 34.53
CA LYS A 569 -1.33 7.44 34.51
C LYS A 569 -1.73 6.78 33.21
N LEU A 570 -1.27 7.32 32.07
CA LEU A 570 -1.53 6.72 30.76
C LEU A 570 -0.93 5.30 30.67
N THR A 571 0.31 5.13 31.15
CA THR A 571 0.98 3.84 31.18
C THR A 571 0.24 2.85 32.09
N THR A 572 -0.17 3.27 33.28
CA THR A 572 -0.96 2.44 34.21
C THR A 572 -2.30 2.03 33.61
N ALA A 573 -3.03 2.96 32.98
CA ALA A 573 -4.30 2.67 32.32
C ALA A 573 -4.11 1.70 31.14
N GLY A 574 -3.10 1.93 30.30
CA GLY A 574 -2.77 1.08 29.16
C GLY A 574 -2.33 -0.34 29.57
N ASN A 575 -1.63 -0.49 30.69
CA ASN A 575 -1.27 -1.81 31.23
C ASN A 575 -2.48 -2.55 31.81
N LYS A 576 -3.45 -1.83 32.38
CA LYS A 576 -4.66 -2.41 32.98
C LYS A 576 -5.65 -2.88 31.92
N ASP A 577 -5.96 -2.03 30.95
CA ASP A 577 -6.90 -2.33 29.88
C ASP A 577 -6.52 -1.57 28.60
N PHE A 578 -5.58 -2.17 27.87
CA PHE A 578 -5.02 -1.59 26.66
C PHE A 578 -6.07 -1.38 25.56
N ASP A 579 -7.03 -2.30 25.45
CA ASP A 579 -8.07 -2.25 24.42
C ASP A 579 -9.06 -1.12 24.70
N ALA A 580 -9.47 -0.98 25.95
CA ALA A 580 -10.29 0.13 26.43
C ALA A 580 -9.62 1.48 26.15
N VAL A 581 -8.33 1.65 26.47
CA VAL A 581 -7.60 2.89 26.17
C VAL A 581 -7.49 3.11 24.67
N SER A 582 -7.23 2.07 23.87
CA SER A 582 -7.18 2.22 22.40
C SER A 582 -8.53 2.67 21.81
N LYS A 583 -9.63 2.07 22.27
CA LYS A 583 -11.01 2.42 21.88
C LYS A 583 -11.44 3.80 22.34
N LEU A 584 -10.94 4.26 23.50
CA LEU A 584 -11.16 5.63 23.98
C LEU A 584 -10.70 6.66 22.93
N PHE A 585 -9.59 6.41 22.25
CA PHE A 585 -9.10 7.30 21.20
C PHE A 585 -9.73 7.01 19.84
N THR A 586 -9.76 5.75 19.43
CA THR A 586 -9.95 5.36 18.02
C THR A 586 -11.18 4.51 17.75
N GLY A 587 -11.90 4.07 18.79
CA GLY A 587 -13.17 3.38 18.65
C GLY A 587 -14.21 4.25 17.95
N THR A 588 -15.32 3.67 17.53
CA THR A 588 -16.38 4.39 16.80
C THR A 588 -16.90 5.59 17.60
N SER A 589 -17.00 5.44 18.92
CA SER A 589 -17.35 6.51 19.87
C SER A 589 -16.16 7.15 20.57
N GLY A 590 -14.94 6.92 20.05
CA GLY A 590 -13.68 7.47 20.55
C GLY A 590 -13.50 8.96 20.24
N VAL A 591 -12.50 9.57 20.88
CA VAL A 591 -12.27 11.02 20.80
C VAL A 591 -11.84 11.48 19.40
N VAL A 592 -11.00 10.69 18.72
CA VAL A 592 -10.44 11.08 17.41
C VAL A 592 -11.55 11.11 16.34
N PRO A 593 -12.36 10.05 16.14
CA PRO A 593 -13.45 10.10 15.16
C PRO A 593 -14.50 11.16 15.48
N LYS A 594 -14.85 11.35 16.76
CA LYS A 594 -15.79 12.41 17.18
C LYS A 594 -15.26 13.80 16.84
N LEU A 595 -13.98 14.08 17.10
CA LEU A 595 -13.35 15.36 16.77
C LEU A 595 -13.21 15.57 15.27
N GLN A 596 -12.85 14.53 14.51
CA GLN A 596 -12.82 14.58 13.05
C GLN A 596 -14.18 15.00 12.49
N LYS A 597 -15.27 14.38 12.96
CA LYS A 597 -16.63 14.73 12.54
C LYS A 597 -16.99 16.20 12.84
N VAL A 598 -16.59 16.72 14.00
CA VAL A 598 -16.79 18.13 14.35
C VAL A 598 -15.98 19.04 13.42
N LEU A 599 -14.72 18.71 13.16
CA LEU A 599 -13.85 19.49 12.28
C LEU A 599 -14.31 19.46 10.81
N ASP A 600 -14.79 18.32 10.33
CA ASP A 600 -15.38 18.19 8.99
C ASP A 600 -16.57 19.14 8.82
N GLY A 601 -17.44 19.22 9.84
CA GLY A 601 -18.55 20.18 9.85
C GLY A 601 -18.10 21.64 9.80
N ILE A 602 -17.07 22.00 10.57
CA ILE A 602 -16.53 23.37 10.62
C ILE A 602 -15.79 23.76 9.33
N LEU A 603 -15.01 22.84 8.77
CA LEU A 603 -14.10 23.06 7.64
C LEU A 603 -14.71 22.78 6.26
N SER A 604 -15.89 22.16 6.20
CA SER A 604 -16.60 21.92 4.93
C SER A 604 -16.83 23.21 4.14
N ASP A 605 -17.05 23.08 2.83
CA ASP A 605 -17.30 24.22 1.93
C ASP A 605 -18.59 24.97 2.28
N SER A 606 -19.56 24.28 2.90
CA SER A 606 -20.78 24.87 3.49
C SER A 606 -20.67 25.11 5.00
N GLY A 607 -19.47 24.98 5.56
CA GLY A 607 -19.21 25.07 6.99
C GLY A 607 -19.32 26.49 7.53
N THR A 608 -19.27 26.61 8.86
CA THR A 608 -19.34 27.89 9.57
C THR A 608 -18.22 28.83 9.17
N LEU A 609 -17.02 28.29 8.93
CA LEU A 609 -15.85 29.06 8.54
C LEU A 609 -15.96 29.61 7.11
N ALA A 610 -16.32 28.76 6.16
CA ALA A 610 -16.52 29.15 4.76
C ALA A 610 -17.62 30.22 4.64
N SER A 611 -18.73 30.04 5.35
CA SER A 611 -19.85 31.00 5.37
C SER A 611 -19.42 32.38 5.91
N LYS A 612 -18.62 32.42 6.99
CA LYS A 612 -18.09 33.67 7.57
C LYS A 612 -17.12 34.35 6.62
N THR A 613 -16.18 33.62 6.03
CA THR A 613 -15.22 34.16 5.06
C THR A 613 -15.95 34.74 3.83
N LYS A 614 -16.95 34.02 3.30
CA LYS A 614 -17.74 34.51 2.18
C LYS A 614 -18.49 35.81 2.52
N GLY A 615 -19.15 35.87 3.68
CA GLY A 615 -19.86 37.09 4.11
C GLY A 615 -18.94 38.30 4.26
N LEU A 616 -17.69 38.09 4.72
CA LEU A 616 -16.68 39.14 4.78
C LEU A 616 -16.19 39.57 3.39
N GLN A 617 -16.00 38.62 2.46
CA GLN A 617 -15.64 38.92 1.06
C GLN A 617 -16.75 39.70 0.35
N ASP A 618 -18.01 39.32 0.57
CA ASP A 618 -19.17 40.05 0.04
C ASP A 618 -19.21 41.49 0.61
N SER A 619 -18.97 41.65 1.91
CA SER A 619 -18.91 42.96 2.57
C SER A 619 -17.73 43.82 2.08
N LEU A 620 -16.57 43.20 1.85
CA LEU A 620 -15.41 43.82 1.25
C LEU A 620 -15.74 44.34 -0.16
N LYS A 621 -16.37 43.50 -0.99
CA LYS A 621 -16.80 43.89 -2.33
C LYS A 621 -17.74 45.10 -2.30
N ILE A 622 -18.73 45.12 -1.42
CA ILE A 622 -19.65 46.26 -1.25
C ILE A 622 -18.88 47.54 -0.92
N VAL A 623 -17.92 47.48 0.01
CA VAL A 623 -17.12 48.65 0.38
C VAL A 623 -16.20 49.11 -0.76
N THR A 624 -15.60 48.19 -1.51
CA THR A 624 -14.79 48.52 -2.70
C THR A 624 -15.63 49.18 -3.81
N ASP A 625 -16.86 48.69 -4.03
CA ASP A 625 -17.81 49.29 -4.98
C ASP A 625 -18.20 50.71 -4.53
N GLN A 626 -18.44 50.91 -3.22
CA GLN A 626 -18.71 52.23 -2.63
C GLN A 626 -17.54 53.20 -2.79
N GLN A 627 -16.30 52.73 -2.62
CA GLN A 627 -15.10 53.55 -2.85
C GLN A 627 -14.98 53.97 -4.30
N THR A 628 -15.25 53.05 -5.24
CA THR A 628 -15.23 53.33 -6.67
C THR A 628 -16.26 54.40 -7.03
N ALA A 629 -17.49 54.26 -6.54
CA ALA A 629 -18.54 55.25 -6.73
C ALA A 629 -18.20 56.62 -6.09
N ALA A 630 -17.63 56.62 -4.89
CA ALA A 630 -17.20 57.85 -4.21
C ALA A 630 -16.07 58.54 -4.98
N ASN A 631 -15.10 57.81 -5.51
CA ASN A 631 -14.03 58.33 -6.35
C ASN A 631 -14.59 58.97 -7.64
N ALA A 632 -15.52 58.30 -8.33
CA ALA A 632 -16.17 58.86 -9.51
C ALA A 632 -16.93 60.17 -9.20
N ARG A 633 -17.62 60.22 -8.04
CA ARG A 633 -18.29 61.44 -7.58
C ARG A 633 -17.32 62.56 -7.25
N LEU A 634 -16.18 62.26 -6.64
CA LEU A 634 -15.12 63.24 -6.36
C LEU A 634 -14.52 63.82 -7.65
N GLN A 635 -14.36 63.01 -8.70
CA GLN A 635 -13.92 63.52 -10.01
C GLN A 635 -14.96 64.47 -10.63
N ASN A 636 -16.23 64.09 -10.64
CA ASN A 636 -17.30 64.99 -11.11
C ASN A 636 -17.35 66.29 -10.29
N LEU A 637 -17.13 66.22 -8.97
CA LEU A 637 -17.09 67.39 -8.12
C LEU A 637 -15.88 68.28 -8.44
N LYS A 638 -14.71 67.67 -8.72
CA LYS A 638 -13.50 68.37 -9.15
C LYS A 638 -13.76 69.15 -10.43
N ASP A 639 -14.32 68.51 -11.45
CA ASP A 639 -14.63 69.14 -12.73
C ASP A 639 -15.63 70.29 -12.57
N ASN A 640 -16.67 70.09 -11.75
CA ASN A 640 -17.64 71.14 -11.44
C ASN A 640 -16.99 72.34 -10.75
N TYR A 641 -16.14 72.12 -9.74
CA TYR A 641 -15.42 73.21 -9.09
C TYR A 641 -14.45 73.90 -10.04
N THR A 642 -13.68 73.16 -10.84
CA THR A 642 -12.79 73.74 -11.87
C THR A 642 -13.58 74.64 -12.82
N ASN A 643 -14.73 74.18 -13.33
CA ASN A 643 -15.58 74.96 -14.22
C ASN A 643 -16.16 76.21 -13.53
N GLN A 644 -16.64 76.08 -12.29
CA GLN A 644 -17.19 77.21 -11.53
C GLN A 644 -16.13 78.27 -11.23
N PHE A 645 -14.94 77.86 -10.78
CA PHE A 645 -13.84 78.78 -10.49
C PHE A 645 -13.24 79.40 -11.76
N ASN A 646 -13.18 78.67 -12.87
CA ASN A 646 -12.79 79.25 -14.17
C ASN A 646 -13.78 80.32 -14.65
N ARG A 647 -15.10 80.06 -14.55
CA ARG A 647 -16.14 81.06 -14.86
C ARG A 647 -16.04 82.29 -13.96
N LEU A 648 -15.75 82.08 -12.68
CA LEU A 648 -15.51 83.18 -11.74
C LEU A 648 -14.27 83.98 -12.16
N ASN A 649 -13.18 83.33 -12.56
CA ASN A 649 -11.96 84.00 -13.02
C ASN A 649 -12.22 84.85 -14.28
N ILE A 650 -13.00 84.34 -15.25
CA ILE A 650 -13.43 85.11 -16.43
C ILE A 650 -14.29 86.31 -16.04
N THR A 651 -15.22 86.13 -15.09
CA THR A 651 -16.08 87.20 -14.59
C THR A 651 -15.25 88.29 -13.91
N LEU A 652 -14.30 87.90 -13.05
CA LEU A 652 -13.37 88.82 -12.38
C LEU A 652 -12.50 89.57 -13.39
N ALA A 653 -11.95 88.89 -14.39
CA ALA A 653 -11.18 89.52 -15.47
C ALA A 653 -12.03 90.52 -16.27
N THR A 654 -13.30 90.20 -16.55
CA THR A 654 -14.25 91.10 -17.22
C THR A 654 -14.61 92.30 -16.35
N MET A 655 -14.77 92.11 -15.04
CA MET A 655 -14.99 93.21 -14.10
C MET A 655 -13.77 94.13 -14.01
N GLN A 656 -12.56 93.57 -13.98
CA GLN A 656 -11.30 94.32 -13.98
C GLN A 656 -11.10 95.09 -15.29
N SER A 657 -11.40 94.50 -16.45
CA SER A 657 -11.31 95.21 -17.73
C SER A 657 -12.34 96.33 -17.84
N ARG A 658 -13.58 96.12 -17.38
CA ARG A 658 -14.61 97.16 -17.27
C ARG A 658 -14.21 98.26 -16.30
N GLN A 659 -13.63 97.92 -15.15
CA GLN A 659 -13.12 98.90 -14.20
C GLN A 659 -11.99 99.73 -14.82
N SER A 660 -11.00 99.10 -15.44
CA SER A 660 -9.91 99.80 -16.13
C SER A 660 -10.44 100.72 -17.23
N TYR A 661 -11.42 100.26 -18.02
CA TYR A 661 -12.12 101.08 -19.01
C TYR A 661 -12.83 102.29 -18.38
N LEU A 662 -13.60 102.09 -17.30
CA LEU A 662 -14.27 103.18 -16.58
C LEU A 662 -13.27 104.17 -15.98
N THR A 663 -12.17 103.69 -15.39
CA THR A 663 -11.10 104.53 -14.85
C THR A 663 -10.42 105.34 -15.95
N GLN A 664 -10.15 104.73 -17.12
CA GLN A 664 -9.63 105.45 -18.29
C GLN A 664 -10.61 106.49 -18.81
N GLN A 665 -11.92 106.19 -18.83
CA GLN A 665 -12.95 107.12 -19.27
C GLN A 665 -13.11 108.30 -18.29
N LEU A 666 -13.08 108.03 -16.98
CA LEU A 666 -13.07 109.07 -15.94
C LEU A 666 -11.82 109.95 -16.03
N ALA A 667 -10.64 109.36 -16.25
CA ALA A 667 -9.39 110.10 -16.41
C ALA A 667 -9.35 110.97 -17.68
N LYS A 668 -10.11 110.61 -18.72
CA LYS A 668 -10.32 111.46 -19.91
C LYS A 668 -11.28 112.62 -19.61
N LEU A 669 -12.34 112.39 -18.84
CA LEU A 669 -13.25 113.44 -18.37
C LEU A 669 -12.56 114.47 -17.47
N SER A 670 -11.63 114.04 -16.61
CA SER A 670 -10.87 114.96 -15.73
C SER A 670 -9.81 115.79 -16.47
N LYS A 671 -9.54 115.55 -17.76
CA LYS A 671 -8.59 116.33 -18.58
C LYS A 671 -9.28 117.34 -19.50
N SER A 672 -10.61 117.38 -19.55
CA SER A 672 -11.37 118.39 -20.32
C SER A 672 -12.07 119.43 -19.44
N SER A 673 -11.60 119.63 -18.21
CA SER A 673 -12.07 120.66 -17.28
C SER A 673 -10.97 121.65 -16.98
#